data_AF-J3K1Z0-F1
#
_entry.id   AF-J3K1Z0-F1
#
_cell.length_a   1.000
_cell.length_b   1.000
_cell.length_c   1.000
_cell.angle_alpha   90.00
_cell.angle_beta   90.00
_cell.angle_gamma   90.00
#
_symmetry.space_group_name_H-M   'P 1'
#
loop_
_entity.id
_entity.type
_entity.pdbx_description
1 polymer ?
#
loop_
_entity_poly.entity_id
_entity_poly.type
_entity_poly.pdbx_seq_one_letter_code
_entity_poly.pdbx_strand_id
1 'polypeptide(L)'
;MATPTLNSQSALMVEMEARVRHALDSALDARPKKTRMQYESRQEEWRHFCRTKGFQDGELVTEQKLLWFLSECVVGRPAKRSCHSRDRTNENGEPVVQTLGQPSIKAYKAAIVNLWSYQRSCRTNPHPHPVGQAVRALLETHSRQEHERKKAEFVDRGAGTLLDGYHEKDIVRLVEYCWQGWSESKKGQSVEPHLRTAVDFLMGHSMLLRGESRRTAQLADLFTLELTNEGPTPCFPMVLIMGNGKTNQMGRIEYATVMRHCNPLLCTMAQTAFYLFYRWDIVREPPPQFHNRQDWYQLHLIKGDDVRKPLSYETQLDWIRRIYSGTGLSGLKKTHAGRAAGARHAEQVGVSEGQIRRAGRWNSDALSQCYLTNIPRKFVRAMAGFDSRTPGNFYLPRARVPVPESLERAVWPWVDDWMRWFESYDAQDPNSCLQGPELRRFSDQSGPWDQPRGPSAVRLDRDDLAAQGFLRLLHHLRTVLLQDSVILQPLFPGHPLWTSPVFMREDYRQFAEAVRVANTHKEEPYEMQLQQTVPMVADQLRIVQQDLGVACGHLHTALETGLQKINNQLEALTSGQVSFLVRAFPAGQRMMTAAAAFEDKDEERDSGSTASREAQAPACSLGVAPASASASVPATYQLSRTITTVPDLWQEWTVGLGGGPSVQSLDALYGAKWRPGGTERMFYSRRKVIIDYINRQRQGSASGSAAVEELELVRQRGKLSLNRLSRMLRVKKKLP
;
A
#
# COMPACT_ATOMS: atom_id res chain seq x y z
N MET A 1 -19.47 14.18 -58.17
CA MET A 1 -19.06 14.50 -56.78
C MET A 1 -18.66 15.96 -56.76
N ALA A 2 -19.50 16.82 -56.18
CA ALA A 2 -19.25 18.26 -56.14
C ALA A 2 -18.12 18.56 -55.14
N THR A 3 -17.07 19.23 -55.61
CA THR A 3 -16.03 19.81 -54.77
C THR A 3 -16.67 20.88 -53.87
N PRO A 4 -16.48 20.83 -52.53
CA PRO A 4 -17.02 21.86 -51.66
C PRO A 4 -16.41 23.22 -52.05
N THR A 5 -17.24 24.25 -52.21
CA THR A 5 -16.77 25.62 -52.47
C THR A 5 -15.92 26.11 -51.29
N LEU A 6 -14.92 26.97 -51.54
CA LEU A 6 -14.01 27.51 -50.50
C LEU A 6 -14.74 28.07 -49.27
N ASN A 7 -15.93 28.65 -49.47
CA ASN A 7 -16.80 29.16 -48.40
C ASN A 7 -17.40 28.09 -47.48
N SER A 8 -17.63 26.87 -47.99
CA SER A 8 -18.12 25.75 -47.18
C SER A 8 -17.02 25.15 -46.29
N GLN A 9 -15.77 25.12 -46.77
CA GLN A 9 -14.62 24.66 -46.00
C GLN A 9 -14.21 25.66 -44.91
N SER A 10 -14.29 26.97 -45.17
CA SER A 10 -14.02 27.99 -44.16
C SER A 10 -15.07 27.95 -43.04
N ALA A 11 -16.35 27.77 -43.35
CA ALA A 11 -17.41 27.61 -42.36
C ALA A 11 -17.20 26.35 -41.47
N LEU A 12 -16.84 25.21 -42.07
CA LEU A 12 -16.48 23.98 -41.36
C LEU A 12 -15.29 24.19 -40.41
N MET A 13 -14.26 24.93 -40.84
CA MET A 13 -13.08 25.21 -40.02
C MET A 13 -13.44 26.10 -38.81
N VAL A 14 -14.25 27.13 -39.01
CA VAL A 14 -14.75 28.00 -37.92
C VAL A 14 -15.57 27.19 -36.91
N GLU A 15 -16.43 26.29 -37.38
CA GLU A 15 -17.22 25.42 -36.50
C GLU A 15 -16.34 24.44 -35.71
N MET A 16 -15.33 23.84 -36.36
CA MET A 16 -14.35 22.98 -35.67
C MET A 16 -13.61 23.75 -34.57
N GLU A 17 -13.16 24.97 -34.83
CA GLU A 17 -12.48 25.81 -33.85
C GLU A 17 -13.39 26.21 -32.68
N ALA A 18 -14.66 26.52 -32.95
CA ALA A 18 -15.64 26.81 -31.93
C ALA A 18 -15.89 25.60 -31.01
N ARG A 19 -16.00 24.39 -31.58
CA ARG A 19 -16.15 23.14 -30.81
C ARG A 19 -14.92 22.85 -29.94
N VAL A 20 -13.71 23.08 -30.46
CA VAL A 20 -12.47 22.94 -29.68
C VAL A 20 -12.43 23.92 -28.52
N ARG A 21 -12.73 25.21 -28.76
CA ARG A 21 -12.80 26.24 -27.70
C ARG A 21 -13.81 25.87 -26.62
N HIS A 22 -15.04 25.52 -27.01
CA HIS A 22 -16.07 25.09 -26.08
C HIS A 22 -15.63 23.90 -25.20
N ALA A 23 -14.97 22.90 -25.77
CA ALA A 23 -14.48 21.75 -25.02
C ALA A 23 -13.37 22.12 -24.03
N LEU A 24 -12.48 23.06 -24.39
CA LEU A 24 -11.41 23.54 -23.51
C LEU A 24 -11.95 24.40 -22.37
N ASP A 25 -12.89 25.29 -22.64
CA ASP A 25 -13.50 26.15 -21.61
C ASP A 25 -14.31 25.31 -20.62
N SER A 26 -15.11 24.36 -21.13
CA SER A 26 -15.78 23.35 -20.28
C SER A 26 -14.80 22.58 -19.41
N ALA A 27 -13.63 22.21 -19.95
CA ALA A 27 -12.59 21.52 -19.19
C ALA A 27 -11.89 22.43 -18.16
N LEU A 28 -11.81 23.74 -18.40
CA LEU A 28 -11.31 24.72 -17.42
C LEU A 28 -12.29 24.92 -16.27
N ASP A 29 -13.59 24.99 -16.57
CA ASP A 29 -14.65 25.13 -15.57
C ASP A 29 -14.80 23.89 -14.69
N ALA A 30 -14.59 22.70 -15.27
CA ALA A 30 -14.60 21.44 -14.52
C ALA A 30 -13.37 21.25 -13.59
N ARG A 31 -12.33 22.10 -13.66
CA ARG A 31 -11.14 21.94 -12.80
C ARG A 31 -11.46 22.23 -11.34
N PRO A 32 -10.77 21.57 -10.39
CA PRO A 32 -10.89 21.91 -8.97
C PRO A 32 -10.59 23.40 -8.74
N LYS A 33 -11.49 24.07 -8.00
CA LYS A 33 -11.45 25.51 -7.72
C LYS A 33 -10.06 26.03 -7.32
N LYS A 34 -9.38 25.35 -6.38
CA LYS A 34 -8.02 25.72 -5.95
C LYS A 34 -6.99 25.66 -7.09
N THR A 35 -7.04 24.63 -7.92
CA THR A 35 -6.12 24.48 -9.06
C THR A 35 -6.38 25.55 -10.10
N ARG A 36 -7.65 25.83 -10.39
CA ARG A 36 -8.06 26.89 -11.32
C ARG A 36 -7.55 28.25 -10.86
N MET A 37 -7.87 28.67 -9.64
CA MET A 37 -7.39 29.94 -9.05
C MET A 37 -5.86 30.05 -9.07
N GLN A 38 -5.16 28.95 -8.78
CA GLN A 38 -3.70 28.92 -8.80
C GLN A 38 -3.10 29.09 -10.20
N TYR A 39 -3.77 28.59 -11.23
CA TYR A 39 -3.30 28.72 -12.62
C TYR A 39 -3.65 30.11 -13.14
N GLU A 40 -4.90 30.55 -12.94
CA GLU A 40 -5.39 31.88 -13.33
C GLU A 40 -4.51 32.99 -12.75
N SER A 41 -4.24 32.97 -11.44
CA SER A 41 -3.38 33.98 -10.80
C SER A 41 -1.99 34.07 -11.43
N ARG A 42 -1.38 32.93 -11.78
CA ARG A 42 -0.03 32.89 -12.36
C ARG A 42 -0.03 33.25 -13.84
N GLN A 43 -1.08 32.88 -14.55
CA GLN A 43 -1.30 33.27 -15.94
C GLN A 43 -1.57 34.78 -16.04
N GLU A 44 -2.27 35.38 -15.07
CA GLU A 44 -2.47 36.83 -15.04
C GLU A 44 -1.17 37.59 -14.81
N GLU A 45 -0.31 37.10 -13.92
CA GLU A 45 1.06 37.65 -13.76
C GLU A 45 1.85 37.59 -15.07
N TRP A 46 1.72 36.50 -15.84
CA TRP A 46 2.31 36.38 -17.18
C TRP A 46 1.74 37.40 -18.17
N ARG A 47 0.42 37.55 -18.22
CA ARG A 47 -0.23 38.53 -19.11
C ARG A 47 0.22 39.94 -18.80
N HIS A 48 0.27 40.28 -17.50
CA HIS A 48 0.78 41.57 -17.05
C HIS A 48 2.24 41.78 -17.51
N PHE A 49 3.12 40.79 -17.32
CA PHE A 49 4.49 40.83 -17.82
C PHE A 49 4.56 41.09 -19.34
N CYS A 50 3.77 40.38 -20.14
CA CYS A 50 3.75 40.58 -21.59
C CYS A 50 3.27 41.98 -21.99
N ARG A 51 2.25 42.52 -21.32
CA ARG A 51 1.75 43.88 -21.54
C ARG A 51 2.81 44.93 -21.19
N THR A 52 3.50 44.76 -20.06
CA THR A 52 4.56 45.67 -19.61
C THR A 52 5.77 45.68 -20.54
N LYS A 53 6.15 44.52 -21.10
CA LYS A 53 7.28 44.42 -22.05
C LYS A 53 6.91 44.84 -23.48
N GLY A 54 5.62 44.93 -23.81
CA GLY A 54 5.14 45.42 -25.10
C GLY A 54 5.43 44.49 -26.30
N PHE A 55 5.36 43.17 -26.10
CA PHE A 55 5.61 42.22 -27.19
C PHE A 55 4.56 42.32 -28.32
N GLN A 56 5.01 42.30 -29.58
CA GLN A 56 4.13 42.47 -30.76
C GLN A 56 3.08 41.35 -30.91
N ASP A 57 3.46 40.13 -30.57
CA ASP A 57 2.61 38.93 -30.53
C ASP A 57 1.84 38.83 -29.19
N GLY A 58 1.84 39.88 -28.37
CA GLY A 58 1.08 40.00 -27.14
C GLY A 58 1.37 38.88 -26.13
N GLU A 59 0.31 38.18 -25.72
CA GLU A 59 0.33 37.18 -24.64
C GLU A 59 0.74 35.78 -25.10
N LEU A 60 1.11 35.61 -26.38
CA LEU A 60 1.56 34.31 -26.91
C LEU A 60 2.77 33.79 -26.13
N VAL A 61 2.70 32.51 -25.76
CA VAL A 61 3.74 31.84 -24.98
C VAL A 61 4.82 31.29 -25.91
N THR A 62 6.06 31.75 -25.72
CA THR A 62 7.27 31.26 -26.39
C THR A 62 8.31 30.83 -25.37
N GLU A 63 9.32 30.06 -25.78
CA GLU A 63 10.43 29.68 -24.88
C GLU A 63 11.17 30.92 -24.37
N GLN A 64 11.44 31.89 -25.25
CA GLN A 64 12.18 33.11 -24.93
C GLN A 64 11.45 33.94 -23.87
N LYS A 65 10.14 34.15 -24.06
CA LYS A 65 9.32 34.87 -23.08
C LYS A 65 9.20 34.10 -21.76
N LEU A 66 9.06 32.76 -21.82
CA LEU A 66 9.00 31.93 -20.61
C LEU A 66 10.29 31.99 -19.80
N LEU A 67 11.43 31.91 -20.49
CA LEU A 67 12.74 32.07 -19.88
C LEU A 67 12.88 33.45 -19.20
N TRP A 68 12.51 34.51 -19.92
CA TRP A 68 12.58 35.88 -19.42
C TRP A 68 11.66 36.07 -18.20
N PHE A 69 10.40 35.68 -18.31
CA PHE A 69 9.45 35.76 -17.19
C PHE A 69 9.93 34.98 -15.95
N LEU A 70 10.43 33.75 -16.14
CA LEU A 70 10.91 32.95 -15.02
C LEU A 70 12.14 33.57 -14.36
N SER A 71 13.09 34.06 -15.15
CA SER A 71 14.33 34.65 -14.62
C SER A 71 14.10 36.01 -13.95
N GLU A 72 13.25 36.87 -14.50
CA GLU A 72 13.04 38.23 -13.99
C GLU A 72 11.94 38.30 -12.92
N CYS A 73 10.84 37.58 -13.09
CA CYS A 73 9.64 37.76 -12.26
C CYS A 73 9.42 36.66 -11.20
N VAL A 74 10.07 35.51 -11.33
CA VAL A 74 9.76 34.32 -10.51
C VAL A 74 10.95 33.83 -9.70
N VAL A 75 12.10 33.60 -10.35
CA VAL A 75 13.34 33.16 -9.71
C VAL A 75 13.86 34.30 -8.82
N GLY A 76 14.34 33.97 -7.61
CA GLY A 76 14.85 34.96 -6.66
C GLY A 76 13.77 35.86 -6.01
N ARG A 77 12.51 35.77 -6.43
CA ARG A 77 11.42 36.57 -5.86
C ARG A 77 11.22 36.25 -4.38
N PRO A 78 11.13 37.26 -3.48
CA PRO A 78 10.77 37.04 -2.08
C PRO A 78 9.42 36.34 -1.93
N ALA A 79 9.36 35.33 -1.06
CA ALA A 79 8.13 34.66 -0.71
C ALA A 79 7.19 35.63 0.03
N LYS A 80 5.89 35.58 -0.28
CA LYS A 80 4.89 36.37 0.46
C LYS A 80 4.89 35.93 1.92
N ARG A 81 4.96 36.89 2.85
CA ARG A 81 4.87 36.61 4.28
C ARG A 81 3.50 36.01 4.60
N SER A 82 3.52 34.95 5.40
CA SER A 82 2.35 34.35 6.03
C SER A 82 2.42 34.66 7.52
N CYS A 83 1.27 34.82 8.19
CA CYS A 83 1.20 34.92 9.65
C CYS A 83 1.85 33.73 10.38
N HIS A 84 2.09 32.64 9.66
CA HIS A 84 2.67 31.41 10.15
C HIS A 84 4.17 31.23 9.79
N SER A 85 4.76 32.19 9.06
CA SER A 85 6.17 32.18 8.68
C SER A 85 7.02 32.64 9.86
N ARG A 86 8.05 31.87 10.22
CA ARG A 86 9.07 32.34 11.16
C ARG A 86 10.18 33.00 10.35
N ASP A 87 10.63 34.16 10.80
CA ASP A 87 11.82 34.79 10.23
C ASP A 87 13.01 33.88 10.50
N ARG A 88 13.73 33.55 9.43
CA ARG A 88 15.01 32.87 9.55
C ARG A 88 16.04 33.96 9.74
N THR A 89 16.81 33.93 10.81
CA THR A 89 17.87 34.90 11.04
C THR A 89 19.22 34.34 10.55
N ASN A 90 20.11 35.22 10.10
CA ASN A 90 21.51 34.88 9.86
C ASN A 90 22.28 34.84 11.21
N GLU A 91 23.58 34.56 11.15
CA GLU A 91 24.47 34.49 12.31
C GLU A 91 24.50 35.81 13.11
N ASN A 92 24.21 36.94 12.46
CA ASN A 92 24.14 38.27 13.07
C ASN A 92 22.74 38.62 13.62
N GLY A 93 21.79 37.68 13.58
CA GLY A 93 20.41 37.92 14.03
C GLY A 93 19.54 38.67 13.02
N GLU A 94 20.02 38.95 11.81
CA GLU A 94 19.27 39.68 10.80
C GLU A 94 18.34 38.76 10.00
N PRO A 95 17.13 39.19 9.64
CA PRO A 95 16.18 38.37 8.90
C PRO A 95 16.64 38.11 7.46
N VAL A 96 16.79 36.82 7.13
CA VAL A 96 17.06 36.32 5.78
C VAL A 96 15.78 36.36 4.94
N VAL A 97 15.83 37.10 3.82
CA VAL A 97 14.72 37.15 2.85
C VAL A 97 14.58 35.79 2.16
N GLN A 98 13.52 35.05 2.50
CA GLN A 98 13.23 33.78 1.85
C GLN A 98 12.66 34.00 0.46
N THR A 99 13.21 33.32 -0.54
CA THR A 99 12.74 33.37 -1.93
C THR A 99 11.74 32.26 -2.23
N LEU A 100 11.06 32.35 -3.38
CA LEU A 100 10.16 31.32 -3.85
C LEU A 100 10.89 29.98 -4.04
N GLY A 101 10.47 28.96 -3.30
CA GLY A 101 11.04 27.63 -3.43
C GLY A 101 10.79 26.98 -4.80
N GLN A 102 11.66 26.02 -5.15
CA GLN A 102 11.61 25.26 -6.40
C GLN A 102 10.22 24.69 -6.77
N PRO A 103 9.38 24.18 -5.83
CA PRO A 103 8.02 23.74 -6.15
C PRO A 103 7.12 24.86 -6.70
N SER A 104 7.26 26.09 -6.20
CA SER A 104 6.50 27.25 -6.65
C SER A 104 6.93 27.66 -8.06
N ILE A 105 8.23 27.68 -8.34
CA ILE A 105 8.78 27.97 -9.67
C ILE A 105 8.26 26.95 -10.71
N LYS A 106 8.28 25.65 -10.36
CA LYS A 106 7.71 24.59 -11.20
C LYS A 106 6.21 24.78 -11.43
N ALA A 107 5.46 25.31 -10.46
CA ALA A 107 4.04 25.63 -10.60
C ALA A 107 3.78 26.80 -11.55
N TYR A 108 4.60 27.86 -11.53
CA TYR A 108 4.57 28.91 -12.56
C TYR A 108 4.80 28.34 -13.94
N LYS A 109 5.88 27.59 -14.13
CA LYS A 109 6.15 26.89 -15.40
C LYS A 109 4.95 26.07 -15.86
N ALA A 110 4.36 25.26 -14.97
CA ALA A 110 3.21 24.41 -15.31
C ALA A 110 1.97 25.22 -15.71
N ALA A 111 1.69 26.33 -15.03
CA ALA A 111 0.56 27.21 -15.35
C ALA A 111 0.74 27.88 -16.72
N ILE A 112 1.95 28.32 -17.07
CA ILE A 112 2.24 28.95 -18.37
C ILE A 112 2.29 27.92 -19.50
N VAL A 113 2.84 26.73 -19.26
CA VAL A 113 2.74 25.60 -20.21
C VAL A 113 1.27 25.22 -20.46
N ASN A 114 0.42 25.30 -19.44
CA ASN A 114 -1.01 25.07 -19.62
C ASN A 114 -1.68 26.16 -20.49
N LEU A 115 -1.28 27.43 -20.33
CA LEU A 115 -1.72 28.52 -21.19
C LEU A 115 -1.27 28.29 -22.65
N TRP A 116 -0.01 27.91 -22.86
CA TRP A 116 0.49 27.53 -24.19
C TRP A 116 -0.31 26.38 -24.80
N SER A 117 -0.61 25.34 -24.01
CA SER A 117 -1.39 24.20 -24.49
C SER A 117 -2.79 24.62 -24.95
N TYR A 118 -3.43 25.54 -24.22
CA TYR A 118 -4.70 26.14 -24.63
C TYR A 118 -4.56 26.91 -25.94
N GLN A 119 -3.59 27.84 -26.01
CA GLN A 119 -3.33 28.64 -27.22
C GLN A 119 -3.02 27.76 -28.45
N ARG A 120 -2.24 26.69 -28.28
CA ARG A 120 -1.89 25.76 -29.35
C ARG A 120 -3.09 24.93 -29.81
N SER A 121 -3.93 24.46 -28.90
CA SER A 121 -5.18 23.77 -29.25
C SER A 121 -6.17 24.70 -29.97
N CYS A 122 -6.23 25.98 -29.60
CA CYS A 122 -7.00 27.01 -30.29
C CYS A 122 -6.36 27.53 -31.58
N ARG A 123 -5.20 26.99 -31.99
CA ARG A 123 -4.42 27.42 -33.16
C ARG A 123 -3.98 28.90 -33.17
N THR A 124 -4.00 29.57 -32.01
CA THR A 124 -3.54 30.96 -31.88
C THR A 124 -2.03 31.06 -31.69
N ASN A 125 -1.38 29.99 -31.23
CA ASN A 125 0.06 29.95 -31.02
C ASN A 125 0.74 28.89 -31.92
N PRO A 126 1.52 29.31 -32.94
CA PRO A 126 2.21 28.38 -33.84
C PRO A 126 3.54 27.85 -33.26
N HIS A 127 4.02 28.38 -32.14
CA HIS A 127 5.35 28.07 -31.62
C HIS A 127 5.46 26.65 -31.01
N PRO A 128 6.67 26.06 -31.03
CA PRO A 128 6.94 24.78 -30.38
C PRO A 128 6.72 24.85 -28.86
N HIS A 129 6.83 23.70 -28.20
CA HIS A 129 6.67 23.61 -26.74
C HIS A 129 7.62 24.58 -26.03
N PRO A 130 7.15 25.42 -25.08
CA PRO A 130 7.91 26.55 -24.55
C PRO A 130 9.00 26.15 -23.54
N VAL A 131 9.20 24.85 -23.31
CA VAL A 131 10.24 24.30 -22.41
C VAL A 131 11.29 23.57 -23.24
N GLY A 132 12.14 24.34 -23.92
CA GLY A 132 13.33 23.87 -24.60
C GLY A 132 14.54 23.80 -23.66
N GLN A 133 15.73 23.86 -24.25
CA GLN A 133 17.00 23.69 -23.52
C GLN A 133 17.28 24.85 -22.56
N ALA A 134 16.94 26.09 -22.94
CA ALA A 134 17.28 27.26 -22.14
C ALA A 134 16.49 27.30 -20.83
N VAL A 135 15.19 27.03 -20.88
CA VAL A 135 14.34 26.97 -19.68
C VAL A 135 14.78 25.84 -18.74
N ARG A 136 15.20 24.69 -19.29
CA ARG A 136 15.74 23.58 -18.47
C ARG A 136 17.05 23.98 -17.80
N ALA A 137 17.97 24.58 -18.55
CA ALA A 137 19.25 25.06 -18.03
C ALA A 137 19.06 26.08 -16.90
N LEU A 138 18.11 27.02 -17.02
CA LEU A 138 17.77 27.96 -15.95
C LEU A 138 17.32 27.24 -14.67
N LEU A 139 16.39 26.29 -14.79
CA LEU A 139 15.83 25.57 -13.64
C LEU A 139 16.87 24.66 -12.94
N GLU A 140 17.77 24.06 -13.72
CA GLU A 140 18.88 23.25 -13.21
C GLU A 140 19.92 24.12 -12.51
N THR A 141 20.32 25.23 -13.14
CA THR A 141 21.25 26.21 -12.57
C THR A 141 20.73 26.77 -11.26
N HIS A 142 19.47 27.18 -11.21
CA HIS A 142 18.83 27.64 -9.97
C HIS A 142 18.82 26.54 -8.90
N SER A 143 18.58 25.27 -9.28
CA SER A 143 18.60 24.15 -8.31
C SER A 143 20.01 23.94 -7.72
N ARG A 144 21.06 24.08 -8.55
CA ARG A 144 22.46 23.99 -8.10
C ARG A 144 22.83 25.17 -7.20
N GLN A 145 22.47 26.39 -7.58
CA GLN A 145 22.69 27.60 -6.78
C GLN A 145 21.97 27.52 -5.43
N GLU A 146 20.72 27.03 -5.39
CA GLU A 146 20.01 26.80 -4.14
C GLU A 146 20.69 25.75 -3.24
N HIS A 147 21.31 24.73 -3.82
CA HIS A 147 22.08 23.75 -3.07
C HIS A 147 23.33 24.39 -2.44
N GLU A 148 24.11 25.13 -3.23
CA GLU A 148 25.30 25.85 -2.75
C GLU A 148 24.94 26.92 -1.72
N ARG A 149 23.86 27.69 -1.93
CA ARG A 149 23.35 28.66 -0.96
C ARG A 149 23.01 28.02 0.37
N LYS A 150 22.26 26.90 0.35
CA LYS A 150 21.93 26.16 1.58
C LYS A 150 23.16 25.66 2.32
N LYS A 151 24.20 25.26 1.57
CA LYS A 151 25.48 24.81 2.12
C LYS A 151 26.27 25.98 2.74
N ALA A 152 26.33 27.12 2.05
CA ALA A 152 27.01 28.33 2.52
C ALA A 152 26.33 28.98 3.72
N GLU A 153 25.00 28.96 3.78
CA GLU A 153 24.22 29.50 4.92
C GLU A 153 24.01 28.49 6.07
N PHE A 154 24.75 27.38 6.06
CA PHE A 154 24.67 26.31 7.07
C PHE A 154 23.23 25.88 7.40
N VAL A 155 22.36 25.81 6.39
CA VAL A 155 21.00 25.27 6.57
C VAL A 155 21.12 23.88 7.14
N ASP A 156 20.39 23.61 8.22
CA ASP A 156 20.34 22.30 8.86
C ASP A 156 20.11 21.21 7.80
N ARG A 157 21.13 20.35 7.64
CA ARG A 157 21.13 19.27 6.66
C ARG A 157 20.20 18.13 7.08
N GLY A 158 19.88 18.02 8.36
CA GLY A 158 18.89 17.09 8.89
C GLY A 158 17.46 17.53 8.60
N ALA A 159 17.22 18.84 8.46
CA ALA A 159 15.90 19.40 8.20
C ALA A 159 15.33 18.88 6.86
N GLY A 160 14.11 18.32 6.91
CA GLY A 160 13.42 17.73 5.77
C GLY A 160 13.91 16.34 5.36
N THR A 161 14.84 15.75 6.12
CA THR A 161 15.38 14.40 5.86
C THR A 161 14.75 13.35 6.77
N LEU A 162 15.36 12.16 6.85
CA LEU A 162 14.98 11.11 7.81
C LEU A 162 15.15 11.57 9.27
N LEU A 163 16.05 12.52 9.52
CA LEU A 163 16.29 13.10 10.86
C LEU A 163 15.17 14.07 11.28
N ASP A 164 14.43 14.65 10.32
CA ASP A 164 13.30 15.56 10.55
C ASP A 164 11.97 14.78 10.52
N GLY A 165 11.84 13.89 11.49
CA GLY A 165 10.70 12.99 11.67
C GLY A 165 10.38 12.75 13.14
N TYR A 166 9.42 11.86 13.37
CA TYR A 166 9.10 11.37 14.70
C TYR A 166 9.11 9.85 14.66
N HIS A 167 9.48 9.24 15.77
CA HIS A 167 9.44 7.80 15.98
C HIS A 167 8.17 7.40 16.72
N GLU A 168 7.90 6.10 16.82
CA GLU A 168 6.72 5.58 17.51
C GLU A 168 6.58 6.09 18.95
N LYS A 169 7.69 6.14 19.70
CA LYS A 169 7.75 6.72 21.06
C LYS A 169 7.30 8.19 21.11
N ASP A 170 7.55 8.95 20.05
CA ASP A 170 7.16 10.35 19.96
C ASP A 170 5.66 10.49 19.64
N ILE A 171 5.10 9.52 18.90
CA ILE A 171 3.64 9.43 18.70
C ILE A 171 2.95 9.15 20.04
N VAL A 172 3.50 8.21 20.84
CA VAL A 172 2.98 7.92 22.19
C VAL A 172 2.94 9.19 23.02
N ARG A 173 4.06 9.92 23.11
CA ARG A 173 4.14 11.21 23.83
C ARG A 173 3.15 12.25 23.31
N LEU A 174 2.94 12.31 22.00
CA LEU A 174 1.97 13.22 21.39
C LEU A 174 0.53 12.86 21.77
N VAL A 175 0.19 11.57 21.77
CA VAL A 175 -1.14 11.13 22.19
C VAL A 175 -1.32 11.33 23.69
N GLU A 176 -0.33 11.02 24.53
CA GLU A 176 -0.33 11.34 25.97
C GLU A 176 -0.57 12.83 26.21
N TYR A 177 0.13 13.71 25.49
CA TYR A 177 -0.11 15.15 25.54
C TYR A 177 -1.56 15.51 25.18
N CYS A 178 -2.17 14.83 24.20
CA CYS A 178 -3.59 15.03 23.90
C CYS A 178 -4.53 14.54 25.02
N TRP A 179 -4.13 13.58 25.83
CA TRP A 179 -4.93 13.11 26.97
C TRP A 179 -4.76 13.97 28.23
N GLN A 180 -3.64 14.66 28.42
CA GLN A 180 -3.40 15.41 29.66
C GLN A 180 -3.19 16.92 29.50
N GLY A 181 -2.77 17.39 28.32
CA GLY A 181 -2.35 18.78 28.07
C GLY A 181 -3.48 19.82 28.17
N TRP A 182 -4.74 19.38 28.26
CA TRP A 182 -5.87 20.27 28.55
C TRP A 182 -5.81 20.82 29.98
N SER A 183 -5.24 20.06 30.93
CA SER A 183 -5.16 20.43 32.36
C SER A 183 -4.20 21.59 32.63
N GLU A 184 -3.15 21.72 31.82
CA GLU A 184 -2.13 22.77 31.94
C GLU A 184 -2.57 24.11 31.32
N SER A 185 -3.75 24.14 30.70
CA SER A 185 -4.24 25.31 29.98
C SER A 185 -4.80 26.39 30.93
N LYS A 186 -4.06 27.50 31.07
CA LYS A 186 -4.42 28.67 31.90
C LYS A 186 -5.78 29.33 31.56
N LYS A 187 -6.45 28.94 30.48
CA LYS A 187 -7.72 29.52 29.99
C LYS A 187 -8.86 28.49 29.85
N GLY A 188 -8.92 27.47 30.71
CA GLY A 188 -10.08 26.56 30.76
C GLY A 188 -10.44 25.97 29.39
N GLN A 189 -9.45 25.52 28.62
CA GLN A 189 -9.72 25.02 27.28
C GLN A 189 -10.46 23.68 27.33
N SER A 190 -11.38 23.52 26.38
CA SER A 190 -12.11 22.27 26.16
C SER A 190 -11.14 21.09 25.93
N VAL A 191 -11.48 19.94 26.48
CA VAL A 191 -10.78 18.65 26.28
C VAL A 191 -10.99 18.14 24.84
N GLU A 192 -12.16 18.40 24.25
CA GLU A 192 -12.55 17.87 22.94
C GLU A 192 -11.50 18.15 21.84
N PRO A 193 -10.98 19.38 21.65
CA PRO A 193 -9.92 19.66 20.68
C PRO A 193 -8.66 18.81 20.83
N HIS A 194 -8.30 18.39 22.05
CA HIS A 194 -7.13 17.56 22.28
C HIS A 194 -7.36 16.13 21.78
N LEU A 195 -8.49 15.50 22.16
CA LEU A 195 -8.89 14.18 21.67
C LEU A 195 -9.05 14.17 20.14
N ARG A 196 -9.70 15.21 19.59
CA ARG A 196 -9.83 15.40 18.13
C ARG A 196 -8.47 15.47 17.43
N THR A 197 -7.50 16.12 18.05
CA THR A 197 -6.15 16.28 17.47
C THR A 197 -5.37 14.96 17.48
N ALA A 198 -5.57 14.09 18.49
CA ALA A 198 -5.02 12.73 18.49
C ALA A 198 -5.57 11.92 17.30
N VAL A 199 -6.89 11.97 17.07
CA VAL A 199 -7.53 11.32 15.91
C VAL A 199 -6.99 11.87 14.60
N ASP A 200 -6.93 13.20 14.44
CA ASP A 200 -6.38 13.84 13.24
C ASP A 200 -4.96 13.33 12.95
N PHE A 201 -4.08 13.39 13.96
CA PHE A 201 -2.69 12.98 13.81
C PHE A 201 -2.57 11.50 13.40
N LEU A 202 -3.22 10.59 14.12
CA LEU A 202 -3.15 9.15 13.86
C LEU A 202 -3.76 8.76 12.51
N MET A 203 -4.87 9.37 12.10
CA MET A 203 -5.41 9.20 10.75
C MET A 203 -4.40 9.65 9.67
N GLY A 204 -3.60 10.68 9.95
CA GLY A 204 -2.53 11.10 9.05
C GLY A 204 -1.43 10.05 8.92
N HIS A 205 -1.04 9.44 10.04
CA HIS A 205 0.03 8.47 10.17
C HIS A 205 -0.39 7.07 9.66
N SER A 206 -1.41 6.47 10.26
CA SER A 206 -1.80 5.07 10.05
C SER A 206 -2.61 4.84 8.79
N MET A 207 -3.34 5.86 8.30
CA MET A 207 -4.14 5.79 7.06
C MET A 207 -3.48 6.54 5.88
N LEU A 208 -2.30 7.14 6.09
CA LEU A 208 -1.57 7.95 5.09
C LEU A 208 -2.45 9.07 4.48
N LEU A 209 -3.35 9.66 5.27
CA LEU A 209 -4.28 10.67 4.78
C LEU A 209 -3.63 12.04 4.65
N ARG A 210 -4.17 12.86 3.74
CA ARG A 210 -3.79 14.27 3.65
C ARG A 210 -4.56 15.07 4.69
N GLY A 211 -4.01 16.21 5.11
CA GLY A 211 -4.72 17.14 6.00
C GLY A 211 -6.12 17.48 5.51
N GLU A 212 -6.28 17.78 4.21
CA GLU A 212 -7.58 18.07 3.59
C GLU A 212 -8.56 16.89 3.71
N SER A 213 -8.15 15.68 3.33
CA SER A 213 -9.00 14.48 3.40
C SER A 213 -9.48 14.17 4.82
N ARG A 214 -8.66 14.42 5.84
CA ARG A 214 -9.05 14.20 7.24
C ARG A 214 -10.09 15.20 7.71
N ARG A 215 -9.93 16.48 7.35
CA ARG A 215 -10.88 17.54 7.74
C ARG A 215 -12.23 17.40 7.04
N THR A 216 -12.24 16.89 5.81
CA THR A 216 -13.47 16.68 5.03
C THR A 216 -14.09 15.30 5.22
N ALA A 217 -13.52 14.42 6.06
CA ALA A 217 -14.06 13.09 6.29
C ALA A 217 -15.40 13.18 7.04
N GLN A 218 -16.44 12.59 6.47
CA GLN A 218 -17.78 12.56 7.04
C GLN A 218 -18.03 11.25 7.77
N LEU A 219 -19.00 11.23 8.69
CA LEU A 219 -19.38 10.00 9.38
C LEU A 219 -19.90 8.94 8.40
N ALA A 220 -20.61 9.37 7.36
CA ALA A 220 -21.13 8.48 6.31
C ALA A 220 -20.05 7.83 5.43
N ASP A 221 -18.81 8.31 5.48
CA ASP A 221 -17.69 7.69 4.78
C ASP A 221 -17.06 6.54 5.57
N LEU A 222 -17.47 6.33 6.83
CA LEU A 222 -16.87 5.36 7.74
C LEU A 222 -17.73 4.10 7.86
N PHE A 223 -17.09 2.95 7.72
CA PHE A 223 -17.75 1.67 7.90
C PHE A 223 -16.74 0.60 8.35
N THR A 224 -17.25 -0.59 8.57
CA THR A 224 -16.45 -1.77 8.91
C THR A 224 -16.89 -2.97 8.07
N LEU A 225 -15.99 -3.93 7.91
CA LEU A 225 -16.23 -5.23 7.30
C LEU A 225 -15.29 -6.23 7.93
N GLU A 226 -15.70 -7.50 8.05
CA GLU A 226 -14.82 -8.51 8.62
C GLU A 226 -13.65 -8.83 7.69
N LEU A 227 -12.42 -8.71 8.21
CA LEU A 227 -11.25 -9.26 7.56
C LEU A 227 -11.03 -10.69 8.06
N THR A 228 -11.47 -11.66 7.26
CA THR A 228 -11.26 -13.09 7.54
C THR A 228 -9.77 -13.45 7.54
N ASN A 229 -9.38 -14.47 8.31
CA ASN A 229 -8.02 -15.00 8.38
C ASN A 229 -6.94 -13.98 8.81
N GLU A 230 -7.32 -12.97 9.61
CA GLU A 230 -6.36 -12.03 10.20
C GLU A 230 -5.76 -12.56 11.50
N GLY A 231 -6.50 -13.36 12.27
CA GLY A 231 -6.02 -14.02 13.47
C GLY A 231 -7.12 -14.76 14.22
N PRO A 232 -6.83 -15.28 15.44
CA PRO A 232 -7.76 -16.09 16.22
C PRO A 232 -8.99 -15.31 16.73
N THR A 233 -8.88 -13.99 16.81
CA THR A 233 -10.02 -13.10 17.12
C THR A 233 -10.54 -12.42 15.87
N PRO A 234 -11.86 -12.25 15.70
CA PRO A 234 -12.43 -11.51 14.57
C PRO A 234 -11.83 -10.11 14.42
N CYS A 235 -11.48 -9.74 13.19
CA CYS A 235 -10.86 -8.46 12.87
C CYS A 235 -11.82 -7.57 12.07
N PHE A 236 -12.37 -6.56 12.75
CA PHE A 236 -13.26 -5.56 12.17
C PHE A 236 -12.54 -4.20 12.06
N PRO A 237 -11.77 -3.93 10.99
CA PRO A 237 -11.08 -2.66 10.81
C PRO A 237 -12.05 -1.49 10.60
N MET A 238 -11.62 -0.30 10.97
CA MET A 238 -12.27 0.94 10.53
C MET A 238 -11.79 1.30 9.12
N VAL A 239 -12.75 1.45 8.20
CA VAL A 239 -12.53 1.80 6.80
C VAL A 239 -13.13 3.17 6.52
N LEU A 240 -12.35 4.05 5.89
CA LEU A 240 -12.78 5.34 5.38
C LEU A 240 -12.85 5.30 3.86
N ILE A 241 -14.01 5.65 3.31
CA ILE A 241 -14.24 5.88 1.88
C ILE A 241 -13.72 7.27 1.51
N MET A 242 -13.05 7.38 0.37
CA MET A 242 -12.61 8.64 -0.20
C MET A 242 -13.05 8.68 -1.66
N GLY A 243 -14.12 9.42 -1.95
CA GLY A 243 -14.56 9.67 -3.33
C GLY A 243 -13.86 10.87 -3.99
N ASN A 244 -13.37 11.82 -3.19
CA ASN A 244 -12.86 13.10 -3.68
C ASN A 244 -11.56 13.51 -2.97
N GLY A 245 -10.62 14.06 -3.73
CA GLY A 245 -9.39 14.62 -3.17
C GLY A 245 -8.52 15.27 -4.23
N LYS A 246 -7.46 15.98 -3.82
CA LYS A 246 -6.57 16.72 -4.76
C LYS A 246 -6.04 15.86 -5.93
N THR A 247 -5.81 14.56 -5.72
CA THR A 247 -5.36 13.61 -6.76
C THR A 247 -6.47 12.73 -7.33
N ASN A 248 -7.67 12.78 -6.76
CA ASN A 248 -8.83 12.01 -7.17
C ASN A 248 -9.95 12.98 -7.53
N GLN A 249 -9.84 13.55 -8.74
CA GLN A 249 -10.78 14.54 -9.28
C GLN A 249 -11.91 13.89 -10.08
N MET A 250 -11.85 12.56 -10.27
CA MET A 250 -12.76 11.79 -11.10
C MET A 250 -13.74 10.96 -10.27
N GLY A 251 -13.90 11.25 -8.98
CA GLY A 251 -14.87 10.56 -8.12
C GLY A 251 -14.55 9.09 -7.84
N ARG A 252 -13.28 8.66 -7.96
CA ARG A 252 -12.93 7.23 -7.80
C ARG A 252 -13.12 6.81 -6.36
N ILE A 253 -13.69 5.64 -6.11
CA ILE A 253 -13.82 5.14 -4.74
C ILE A 253 -12.46 4.60 -4.30
N GLU A 254 -11.83 5.28 -3.35
CA GLU A 254 -10.62 4.85 -2.67
C GLU A 254 -10.93 4.49 -1.21
N TYR A 255 -10.18 3.55 -0.64
CA TYR A 255 -10.33 3.16 0.76
C TYR A 255 -9.05 3.46 1.52
N ALA A 256 -9.20 3.92 2.75
CA ALA A 256 -8.15 3.93 3.75
C ALA A 256 -8.59 3.09 4.96
N THR A 257 -7.71 2.24 5.48
CA THR A 257 -8.10 1.20 6.44
C THR A 257 -7.11 1.16 7.60
N VAL A 258 -7.63 1.02 8.82
CA VAL A 258 -6.85 0.76 10.03
C VAL A 258 -7.51 -0.36 10.83
N MET A 259 -6.69 -1.21 11.44
CA MET A 259 -7.14 -2.19 12.43
C MET A 259 -6.72 -1.75 13.84
N ARG A 260 -7.21 -2.43 14.87
CA ARG A 260 -6.85 -2.12 16.26
C ARG A 260 -5.36 -2.35 16.48
N HIS A 261 -4.69 -1.38 17.06
CA HIS A 261 -3.27 -1.47 17.37
C HIS A 261 -3.04 -2.28 18.66
N CYS A 262 -1.92 -3.00 18.73
CA CYS A 262 -1.47 -3.66 19.97
C CYS A 262 -1.32 -2.70 21.17
N ASN A 263 -0.99 -1.42 20.93
CA ASN A 263 -0.94 -0.35 21.93
C ASN A 263 -2.15 0.60 21.78
N PRO A 264 -3.03 0.73 22.78
CA PRO A 264 -4.18 1.64 22.75
C PRO A 264 -3.85 3.11 22.47
N LEU A 265 -2.66 3.59 22.87
CA LEU A 265 -2.22 4.98 22.60
C LEU A 265 -1.94 5.21 21.11
N LEU A 266 -1.59 4.17 20.37
CA LEU A 266 -1.33 4.23 18.92
C LEU A 266 -2.55 3.78 18.09
N CYS A 267 -3.59 3.30 18.75
CA CYS A 267 -4.78 2.74 18.13
C CYS A 267 -5.71 3.85 17.61
N THR A 268 -5.67 4.11 16.30
CA THR A 268 -6.56 5.10 15.65
C THR A 268 -8.04 4.81 15.95
N MET A 269 -8.45 3.53 15.96
CA MET A 269 -9.82 3.14 16.27
C MET A 269 -10.22 3.51 17.71
N ALA A 270 -9.35 3.25 18.68
CA ALA A 270 -9.62 3.58 20.07
C ALA A 270 -9.73 5.10 20.26
N GLN A 271 -8.78 5.86 19.73
CA GLN A 271 -8.81 7.32 19.82
C GLN A 271 -10.07 7.90 19.15
N THR A 272 -10.50 7.34 18.01
CA THR A 272 -11.78 7.71 17.38
C THR A 272 -12.96 7.41 18.28
N ALA A 273 -13.02 6.23 18.90
CA ALA A 273 -14.12 5.86 19.79
C ALA A 273 -14.21 6.79 21.01
N PHE A 274 -13.09 7.08 21.68
CA PHE A 274 -13.06 8.03 22.81
C PHE A 274 -13.47 9.44 22.42
N TYR A 275 -13.04 9.91 21.24
CA TYR A 275 -13.45 11.22 20.74
C TYR A 275 -14.95 11.29 20.42
N LEU A 276 -15.53 10.26 19.80
CA LEU A 276 -16.98 10.20 19.55
C LEU A 276 -17.78 10.11 20.86
N PHE A 277 -17.32 9.31 21.82
CA PHE A 277 -17.93 9.23 23.16
C PHE A 277 -17.86 10.56 23.88
N TYR A 278 -16.72 11.26 23.81
CA TYR A 278 -16.61 12.58 24.39
C TYR A 278 -17.61 13.56 23.76
N ARG A 279 -17.83 13.51 22.45
CA ARG A 279 -18.83 14.35 21.77
C ARG A 279 -20.25 14.05 22.23
N TRP A 280 -20.67 12.79 22.17
CA TRP A 280 -22.07 12.42 22.37
C TRP A 280 -22.46 12.24 23.83
N ASP A 281 -21.58 11.67 24.65
CA ASP A 281 -21.90 11.31 26.03
C ASP A 281 -21.44 12.38 27.04
N ILE A 282 -20.32 13.05 26.79
CA ILE A 282 -19.78 14.07 27.71
C ILE A 282 -20.25 15.48 27.33
N VAL A 283 -20.04 15.88 26.07
CA VAL A 283 -20.47 17.21 25.57
C VAL A 283 -21.96 17.25 25.25
N ARG A 284 -22.63 16.09 25.20
CA ARG A 284 -24.06 15.95 24.86
C ARG A 284 -24.40 16.49 23.47
N GLU A 285 -23.46 16.38 22.53
CA GLU A 285 -23.75 16.60 21.11
C GLU A 285 -24.82 15.58 20.67
N PRO A 286 -25.90 16.01 19.98
CA PRO A 286 -26.93 15.07 19.51
C PRO A 286 -26.34 13.98 18.60
N PRO A 287 -26.72 12.71 18.79
CA PRO A 287 -26.26 11.62 17.93
C PRO A 287 -26.85 11.75 16.51
N PRO A 288 -26.20 11.14 15.49
CA PRO A 288 -26.70 11.12 14.13
C PRO A 288 -28.11 10.51 14.03
N GLN A 289 -28.92 11.02 13.11
CA GLN A 289 -30.27 10.54 12.82
C GLN A 289 -30.28 9.85 11.45
N PHE A 290 -30.74 8.60 11.40
CA PHE A 290 -30.64 7.75 10.20
C PHE A 290 -31.97 7.59 9.46
N HIS A 291 -32.95 8.47 9.73
CA HIS A 291 -34.23 8.49 9.02
C HIS A 291 -34.05 8.76 7.52
N ASN A 292 -33.20 9.73 7.18
CA ASN A 292 -32.86 10.09 5.81
C ASN A 292 -31.38 10.47 5.69
N ARG A 293 -30.79 10.25 4.50
CA ARG A 293 -29.39 10.58 4.22
C ARG A 293 -29.05 12.06 4.49
N GLN A 294 -29.99 12.96 4.20
CA GLN A 294 -29.81 14.41 4.38
C GLN A 294 -29.61 14.80 5.85
N ASP A 295 -30.11 13.99 6.78
CA ASP A 295 -30.07 14.30 8.21
C ASP A 295 -28.66 14.09 8.79
N TRP A 296 -27.85 13.20 8.20
CA TRP A 296 -26.58 12.78 8.78
C TRP A 296 -25.36 12.74 7.84
N TYR A 297 -25.52 12.67 6.51
CA TYR A 297 -24.37 12.57 5.59
C TYR A 297 -23.40 13.75 5.69
N GLN A 298 -23.90 14.93 6.09
CA GLN A 298 -23.08 16.15 6.21
C GLN A 298 -22.28 16.23 7.52
N LEU A 299 -22.49 15.31 8.47
CA LEU A 299 -21.84 15.34 9.77
C LEU A 299 -20.37 14.93 9.62
N HIS A 300 -19.47 15.78 10.10
CA HIS A 300 -18.03 15.55 10.00
C HIS A 300 -17.51 14.73 11.18
N LEU A 301 -16.53 13.86 10.92
CA LEU A 301 -15.77 13.22 11.98
C LEU A 301 -14.98 14.29 12.74
N ILE A 302 -14.13 15.03 12.04
CA ILE A 302 -13.34 16.13 12.61
C ILE A 302 -14.06 17.45 12.32
N LYS A 303 -14.98 17.84 13.21
CA LYS A 303 -15.80 19.05 13.07
C LYS A 303 -15.05 20.34 13.40
N GLY A 304 -15.51 21.42 12.78
CA GLY A 304 -15.24 22.79 13.21
C GLY A 304 -16.19 23.23 14.32
N ASP A 305 -16.56 24.51 14.33
CA ASP A 305 -17.49 25.06 15.32
C ASP A 305 -18.92 24.53 15.14
N ASP A 306 -19.25 24.04 13.95
CA ASP A 306 -20.50 23.37 13.59
C ASP A 306 -20.18 21.95 13.10
N VAL A 307 -20.96 20.96 13.54
CA VAL A 307 -20.79 19.55 13.15
C VAL A 307 -20.91 19.31 11.64
N ARG A 308 -21.67 20.15 10.93
CA ARG A 308 -21.82 20.10 9.47
C ARG A 308 -20.69 20.80 8.73
N LYS A 309 -19.78 21.48 9.43
CA LYS A 309 -18.64 22.17 8.84
C LYS A 309 -17.33 21.44 9.14
N PRO A 310 -16.46 21.27 8.13
CA PRO A 310 -15.15 20.68 8.35
C PRO A 310 -14.30 21.62 9.20
N LEU A 311 -13.33 21.06 9.93
CA LEU A 311 -12.29 21.85 10.58
C LEU A 311 -11.55 22.74 9.57
N SER A 312 -11.26 23.99 9.93
CA SER A 312 -10.45 24.88 9.11
C SER A 312 -8.98 24.40 9.03
N TYR A 313 -8.28 24.80 7.98
CA TYR A 313 -6.86 24.45 7.83
C TYR A 313 -6.01 25.13 8.92
N GLU A 314 -6.32 26.39 9.21
CA GLU A 314 -5.63 27.24 10.16
C GLU A 314 -5.73 26.65 11.58
N THR A 315 -6.93 26.26 12.00
CA THR A 315 -7.14 25.63 13.31
C THR A 315 -6.44 24.28 13.38
N GLN A 316 -6.53 23.43 12.34
CA GLN A 316 -5.78 22.17 12.32
C GLN A 316 -4.27 22.41 12.46
N LEU A 317 -3.72 23.37 11.72
CA LEU A 317 -2.30 23.70 11.75
C LEU A 317 -1.86 24.20 13.13
N ASP A 318 -2.65 25.07 13.76
CA ASP A 318 -2.38 25.60 15.09
C ASP A 318 -2.32 24.49 16.14
N TRP A 319 -3.31 23.60 16.17
CA TRP A 319 -3.32 22.45 17.09
C TRP A 319 -2.13 21.51 16.86
N ILE A 320 -1.79 21.20 15.60
CA ILE A 320 -0.59 20.40 15.31
C ILE A 320 0.70 21.12 15.75
N ARG A 321 0.79 22.45 15.65
CA ARG A 321 1.95 23.19 16.16
C ARG A 321 2.04 23.14 17.67
N ARG A 322 0.89 23.21 18.34
CA ARG A 322 0.82 23.16 19.79
C ARG A 322 1.27 21.81 20.33
N ILE A 323 0.77 20.69 19.81
CA ILE A 323 1.20 19.36 20.27
C ILE A 323 2.69 19.13 20.00
N TYR A 324 3.23 19.62 18.87
CA TYR A 324 4.67 19.54 18.57
C TYR A 324 5.48 20.34 19.59
N SER A 325 5.04 21.55 19.91
CA SER A 325 5.73 22.42 20.89
C SER A 325 5.65 21.84 22.30
N GLY A 326 4.50 21.30 22.69
CA GLY A 326 4.29 20.67 24.00
C GLY A 326 5.04 19.35 24.19
N THR A 327 5.48 18.71 23.11
CA THR A 327 6.25 17.45 23.15
C THR A 327 7.74 17.63 22.82
N GLY A 328 8.19 18.85 22.55
CA GLY A 328 9.57 19.14 22.13
C GLY A 328 9.92 18.68 20.71
N LEU A 329 8.93 18.31 19.89
CA LEU A 329 9.17 17.88 18.51
C LEU A 329 9.37 19.08 17.58
N SER A 330 10.55 19.17 16.98
CA SER A 330 10.81 20.02 15.82
C SER A 330 10.46 19.27 14.54
N GLY A 331 9.71 19.89 13.63
CA GLY A 331 9.31 19.27 12.37
C GLY A 331 9.03 20.33 11.31
N LEU A 332 9.67 20.28 10.13
CA LEU A 332 9.42 21.25 9.04
C LEU A 332 7.98 21.12 8.51
N LYS A 333 7.53 19.89 8.31
CA LYS A 333 6.16 19.61 7.87
C LYS A 333 5.28 19.43 9.10
N LYS A 334 4.09 20.02 9.08
CA LYS A 334 3.10 19.91 10.15
C LYS A 334 1.95 18.99 9.72
N THR A 335 0.90 19.53 9.11
CA THR A 335 -0.32 18.78 8.71
C THR A 335 -0.09 17.65 7.68
N HIS A 336 1.05 17.64 6.98
CA HIS A 336 1.44 16.57 6.06
C HIS A 336 2.50 15.61 6.60
N ALA A 337 3.01 15.83 7.82
CA ALA A 337 4.06 14.98 8.40
C ALA A 337 3.59 13.54 8.58
N GLY A 338 2.36 13.36 9.10
CA GLY A 338 1.63 12.09 9.22
C GLY A 338 1.86 11.14 8.05
N ARG A 339 1.43 11.59 6.87
CA ARG A 339 1.46 10.79 5.64
C ARG A 339 2.86 10.37 5.21
N ALA A 340 3.84 11.25 5.34
CA ALA A 340 5.21 10.94 4.92
C ALA A 340 5.90 10.02 5.94
N ALA A 341 5.74 10.31 7.23
CA ALA A 341 6.31 9.52 8.31
C ALA A 341 5.70 8.11 8.39
N GLY A 342 4.38 7.98 8.23
CA GLY A 342 3.72 6.67 8.21
C GLY A 342 4.19 5.77 7.06
N ALA A 343 4.42 6.34 5.87
CA ALA A 343 4.96 5.57 4.73
C ALA A 343 6.38 5.08 4.99
N ARG A 344 7.23 5.91 5.62
CA ARG A 344 8.58 5.52 6.04
C ARG A 344 8.57 4.49 7.16
N HIS A 345 7.68 4.64 8.14
CA HIS A 345 7.52 3.67 9.21
C HIS A 345 7.15 2.30 8.64
N ALA A 346 6.17 2.24 7.72
CA ALA A 346 5.80 1.01 7.04
C ALA A 346 6.98 0.37 6.27
N GLU A 347 7.79 1.18 5.59
CA GLU A 347 9.02 0.70 4.90
C GLU A 347 10.04 0.13 5.90
N GLN A 348 10.26 0.82 7.02
CA GLN A 348 11.19 0.40 8.07
C GLN A 348 10.78 -0.93 8.73
N VAL A 349 9.48 -1.18 8.88
CA VAL A 349 8.95 -2.45 9.41
C VAL A 349 8.77 -3.53 8.33
N GLY A 350 9.33 -3.32 7.13
CA GLY A 350 9.46 -4.34 6.08
C GLY A 350 8.26 -4.48 5.15
N VAL A 351 7.34 -3.50 5.11
CA VAL A 351 6.22 -3.51 4.16
C VAL A 351 6.73 -3.21 2.75
N SER A 352 6.34 -4.02 1.77
CA SER A 352 6.78 -3.81 0.39
C SER A 352 6.27 -2.51 -0.21
N GLU A 353 7.06 -1.90 -1.10
CA GLU A 353 6.70 -0.65 -1.79
C GLU A 353 5.32 -0.74 -2.47
N GLY A 354 4.97 -1.89 -3.07
CA GLY A 354 3.67 -2.09 -3.70
C GLY A 354 2.49 -1.98 -2.72
N GLN A 355 2.64 -2.46 -1.48
CA GLN A 355 1.62 -2.31 -0.43
C GLN A 355 1.55 -0.86 0.06
N ILE A 356 2.70 -0.20 0.22
CA ILE A 356 2.76 1.23 0.61
C ILE A 356 2.13 2.11 -0.47
N ARG A 357 2.38 1.85 -1.76
CA ARG A 357 1.76 2.58 -2.88
C ARG A 357 0.24 2.39 -2.91
N ARG A 358 -0.26 1.19 -2.61
CA ARG A 358 -1.69 0.94 -2.44
C ARG A 358 -2.27 1.72 -1.26
N ALA A 359 -1.65 1.60 -0.08
CA ALA A 359 -2.07 2.32 1.12
C ALA A 359 -2.00 3.84 0.97
N GLY A 360 -1.03 4.33 0.20
CA GLY A 360 -0.81 5.73 -0.14
C GLY A 360 -1.72 6.25 -1.26
N ARG A 361 -2.44 5.35 -1.96
CA ARG A 361 -3.25 5.64 -3.16
C ARG A 361 -2.42 6.35 -4.22
N TRP A 362 -1.25 5.79 -4.50
CA TRP A 362 -0.33 6.28 -5.53
C TRP A 362 -0.38 5.45 -6.83
N ASN A 363 -1.15 4.36 -6.84
CA ASN A 363 -1.33 3.53 -8.04
C ASN A 363 -2.27 4.20 -9.05
N SER A 364 -1.86 4.24 -10.31
CA SER A 364 -2.66 4.77 -11.42
C SER A 364 -3.05 3.70 -12.45
N ASP A 365 -2.83 2.41 -12.17
CA ASP A 365 -3.12 1.33 -13.10
C ASP A 365 -4.60 0.91 -13.09
N ALA A 366 -5.07 0.38 -14.23
CA ALA A 366 -6.46 0.00 -14.42
C ALA A 366 -6.91 -1.19 -13.52
N LEU A 367 -5.98 -2.06 -13.11
CA LEU A 367 -6.31 -3.20 -12.24
C LEU A 367 -6.68 -2.71 -10.83
N SER A 368 -5.83 -1.85 -10.26
CA SER A 368 -6.07 -1.20 -8.96
C SER A 368 -7.34 -0.35 -8.97
N GLN A 369 -7.69 0.27 -10.11
CA GLN A 369 -8.84 1.17 -10.20
C GLN A 369 -10.19 0.46 -10.37
N CYS A 370 -10.24 -0.67 -11.09
CA CYS A 370 -11.51 -1.26 -11.49
C CYS A 370 -11.87 -2.58 -10.80
N TYR A 371 -10.91 -3.30 -10.22
CA TYR A 371 -11.14 -4.73 -9.87
C TYR A 371 -10.74 -5.14 -8.46
N LEU A 372 -9.97 -4.34 -7.73
CA LEU A 372 -9.50 -4.70 -6.39
C LEU A 372 -10.27 -3.93 -5.31
N THR A 373 -10.64 -4.63 -4.23
CA THR A 373 -11.21 -4.03 -2.99
C THR A 373 -10.22 -3.12 -2.26
N ASN A 374 -8.97 -3.04 -2.73
CA ASN A 374 -7.94 -2.08 -2.39
C ASN A 374 -7.40 -2.06 -0.95
N ILE A 375 -7.91 -2.85 0.02
CA ILE A 375 -7.34 -2.92 1.38
C ILE A 375 -5.95 -3.61 1.40
N PRO A 376 -4.85 -2.90 1.74
CA PRO A 376 -3.50 -3.45 1.75
C PRO A 376 -3.20 -4.13 3.09
N ARG A 377 -3.72 -5.35 3.29
CA ARG A 377 -3.69 -6.08 4.59
C ARG A 377 -2.30 -6.10 5.27
N LYS A 378 -1.22 -6.34 4.51
CA LYS A 378 0.15 -6.34 5.06
C LYS A 378 0.54 -4.99 5.66
N PHE A 379 0.19 -3.90 4.97
CA PHE A 379 0.40 -2.55 5.49
C PHE A 379 -0.46 -2.29 6.73
N VAL A 380 -1.74 -2.68 6.70
CA VAL A 380 -2.67 -2.44 7.82
C VAL A 380 -2.21 -3.18 9.08
N ARG A 381 -1.68 -4.42 8.96
CA ARG A 381 -1.07 -5.16 10.09
C ARG A 381 0.16 -4.47 10.66
N ALA A 382 1.10 -4.09 9.79
CA ALA A 382 2.31 -3.38 10.20
C ALA A 382 2.00 -2.10 10.98
N MET A 383 1.09 -1.27 10.46
CA MET A 383 0.69 -0.02 11.12
C MET A 383 -0.10 -0.23 12.43
N ALA A 384 -0.52 -1.46 12.74
CA ALA A 384 -1.17 -1.83 13.98
C ALA A 384 -0.23 -2.56 14.96
N GLY A 385 1.06 -2.67 14.62
CA GLY A 385 2.09 -3.28 15.46
C GLY A 385 2.18 -4.81 15.35
N PHE A 386 1.71 -5.40 14.25
CA PHE A 386 1.81 -6.84 13.96
C PHE A 386 2.80 -7.11 12.82
N ASP A 387 3.37 -8.33 12.74
CA ASP A 387 4.23 -8.71 11.62
C ASP A 387 3.44 -8.69 10.30
N SER A 388 3.87 -7.85 9.36
CA SER A 388 3.23 -7.70 8.05
C SER A 388 3.31 -8.95 7.17
N ARG A 389 4.25 -9.86 7.45
CA ARG A 389 4.52 -11.05 6.64
C ARG A 389 3.67 -12.25 7.02
N THR A 390 3.19 -12.30 8.26
CA THR A 390 2.47 -13.44 8.82
C THR A 390 0.97 -13.16 8.86
N PRO A 391 0.16 -13.74 7.95
CA PRO A 391 -1.30 -13.75 8.13
C PRO A 391 -1.66 -14.55 9.38
N GLY A 392 -2.78 -14.22 10.02
CA GLY A 392 -3.23 -14.96 11.21
C GLY A 392 -2.63 -14.50 12.54
N ASN A 393 -1.75 -13.48 12.55
CA ASN A 393 -1.10 -12.99 13.75
C ASN A 393 -1.82 -11.84 14.48
N PHE A 394 -3.03 -11.47 14.04
CA PHE A 394 -3.84 -10.46 14.72
C PHE A 394 -4.42 -11.03 16.00
N TYR A 395 -3.83 -10.67 17.14
CA TYR A 395 -4.33 -11.04 18.45
C TYR A 395 -4.10 -9.92 19.46
N LEU A 396 -5.15 -9.61 20.22
CA LEU A 396 -5.10 -8.60 21.27
C LEU A 396 -5.51 -9.26 22.60
N PRO A 397 -4.62 -9.38 23.59
CA PRO A 397 -4.96 -9.99 24.88
C PRO A 397 -6.16 -9.32 25.54
N ARG A 398 -6.20 -7.98 25.54
CA ARG A 398 -7.33 -7.19 26.06
C ARG A 398 -8.66 -7.40 25.31
N ALA A 399 -8.63 -7.95 24.10
CA ALA A 399 -9.84 -8.24 23.32
C ALA A 399 -10.38 -9.66 23.54
N ARG A 400 -9.64 -10.52 24.25
CA ARG A 400 -10.06 -11.89 24.60
C ARG A 400 -11.25 -11.90 25.56
N VAL A 401 -11.34 -10.89 26.43
CA VAL A 401 -12.44 -10.78 27.39
C VAL A 401 -13.65 -10.19 26.67
N PRO A 402 -14.75 -10.95 26.53
CA PRO A 402 -15.97 -10.42 25.94
C PRO A 402 -16.55 -9.32 26.83
N VAL A 403 -17.08 -8.27 26.22
CA VAL A 403 -17.73 -7.19 26.96
C VAL A 403 -19.12 -7.70 27.41
N PRO A 404 -19.47 -7.59 28.71
CA PRO A 404 -20.81 -7.89 29.19
C PRO A 404 -21.89 -7.10 28.43
N GLU A 405 -22.98 -7.78 28.06
CA GLU A 405 -24.08 -7.16 27.32
C GLU A 405 -24.67 -5.94 28.06
N SER A 406 -24.67 -5.96 29.40
CA SER A 406 -25.12 -4.84 30.24
C SER A 406 -24.27 -3.58 30.03
N LEU A 407 -22.96 -3.72 29.78
CA LEU A 407 -22.05 -2.62 29.48
C LEU A 407 -22.15 -2.18 28.03
N GLU A 408 -22.29 -3.12 27.09
CA GLU A 408 -22.50 -2.79 25.69
C GLU A 408 -23.76 -1.92 25.50
N ARG A 409 -24.87 -2.29 26.16
CA ARG A 409 -26.12 -1.52 26.15
C ARG A 409 -26.02 -0.19 26.91
N ALA A 410 -25.00 -0.02 27.76
CA ALA A 410 -24.77 1.24 28.48
C ALA A 410 -24.03 2.29 27.62
N VAL A 411 -23.39 1.87 26.53
CA VAL A 411 -22.67 2.76 25.60
C VAL A 411 -23.40 2.81 24.26
N TRP A 412 -23.93 3.98 23.91
CA TRP A 412 -24.67 4.22 22.67
C TRP A 412 -25.82 3.23 22.41
N PRO A 413 -26.79 3.06 23.35
CA PRO A 413 -27.91 2.13 23.17
C PRO A 413 -28.74 2.38 21.90
N TRP A 414 -28.76 3.63 21.43
CA TRP A 414 -29.41 4.02 20.19
C TRP A 414 -28.85 3.31 18.95
N VAL A 415 -27.59 2.85 18.98
CA VAL A 415 -27.00 2.05 17.88
C VAL A 415 -27.80 0.76 17.68
N ASP A 416 -28.14 0.08 18.77
CA ASP A 416 -28.91 -1.17 18.70
C ASP A 416 -30.34 -0.92 18.24
N ASP A 417 -30.95 0.20 18.65
CA ASP A 417 -32.30 0.58 18.21
C ASP A 417 -32.33 0.85 16.69
N TRP A 418 -31.33 1.56 16.16
CA TRP A 418 -31.20 1.80 14.73
C TRP A 418 -30.87 0.54 13.93
N MET A 419 -29.99 -0.33 14.43
CA MET A 419 -29.69 -1.61 13.79
C MET A 419 -30.95 -2.49 13.71
N ARG A 420 -31.67 -2.66 14.83
CA ARG A 420 -32.96 -3.37 14.87
C ARG A 420 -33.98 -2.78 13.92
N TRP A 421 -34.03 -1.44 13.83
CA TRP A 421 -34.88 -0.76 12.88
C TRP A 421 -34.52 -1.17 11.45
N PHE A 422 -33.27 -1.04 10.99
CA PHE A 422 -32.90 -1.48 9.63
C PHE A 422 -33.15 -2.98 9.37
N GLU A 423 -32.91 -3.84 10.37
CA GLU A 423 -33.12 -5.29 10.26
C GLU A 423 -34.59 -5.70 10.14
N SER A 424 -35.52 -4.93 10.73
CA SER A 424 -36.95 -5.20 10.65
C SER A 424 -37.59 -4.86 9.29
N TYR A 425 -36.78 -4.49 8.29
CA TYR A 425 -37.28 -4.04 6.99
C TYR A 425 -37.85 -5.19 6.19
N ASP A 426 -39.13 -5.08 5.88
CA ASP A 426 -39.80 -5.95 4.94
C ASP A 426 -40.10 -5.16 3.65
N ALA A 427 -39.39 -5.50 2.58
CA ALA A 427 -39.57 -4.88 1.27
C ALA A 427 -40.96 -5.17 0.66
N GLN A 428 -41.69 -6.15 1.20
CA GLN A 428 -43.03 -6.53 0.74
C GLN A 428 -44.14 -5.74 1.46
N ASP A 429 -43.85 -5.06 2.58
CA ASP A 429 -44.79 -4.22 3.32
C ASP A 429 -44.53 -2.72 3.07
N PRO A 430 -45.42 -2.01 2.34
CA PRO A 430 -45.31 -0.58 2.11
C PRO A 430 -45.33 0.26 3.40
N ASN A 431 -45.89 -0.26 4.50
CA ASN A 431 -45.93 0.44 5.78
C ASN A 431 -44.60 0.34 6.56
N SER A 432 -43.73 -0.62 6.21
CA SER A 432 -42.40 -0.78 6.82
C SER A 432 -41.52 0.47 6.65
N CYS A 433 -41.77 1.28 5.61
CA CYS A 433 -41.07 2.55 5.37
C CYS A 433 -41.73 3.79 6.01
N LEU A 434 -42.85 3.62 6.73
CA LEU A 434 -43.59 4.69 7.39
C LEU A 434 -43.44 4.68 8.91
N GLN A 435 -42.95 3.58 9.48
CA GLN A 435 -42.73 3.42 10.92
C GLN A 435 -41.29 3.79 11.30
N GLY A 436 -41.12 4.86 12.08
CA GLY A 436 -39.83 5.24 12.66
C GLY A 436 -39.41 4.28 13.79
N PRO A 437 -38.12 4.29 14.21
CA PRO A 437 -37.68 3.48 15.34
C PRO A 437 -38.38 3.92 16.63
N GLU A 438 -38.81 2.96 17.46
CA GLU A 438 -39.11 3.20 18.87
C GLU A 438 -37.80 3.47 19.61
N LEU A 439 -37.25 4.68 19.45
CA LEU A 439 -36.05 5.11 20.15
C LEU A 439 -36.37 5.14 21.65
N ARG A 440 -35.60 4.41 22.47
CA ARG A 440 -35.70 4.57 23.93
C ARG A 440 -35.49 6.05 24.24
N ARG A 441 -36.52 6.71 24.79
CA ARG A 441 -36.48 8.14 25.10
C ARG A 441 -35.18 8.45 25.84
N PHE A 442 -34.35 9.29 25.23
CA PHE A 442 -33.26 9.95 25.93
C PHE A 442 -33.86 10.67 27.14
N SER A 443 -33.27 10.47 28.33
CA SER A 443 -33.67 11.10 29.58
C SER A 443 -34.05 12.59 29.39
N ASP A 444 -35.34 12.90 29.57
CA ASP A 444 -36.04 14.16 29.93
C ASP A 444 -35.48 15.57 29.62
N GLN A 445 -34.37 15.78 28.90
CA GLN A 445 -33.72 17.11 28.83
C GLN A 445 -33.26 17.58 27.44
N SER A 446 -33.68 16.92 26.35
CA SER A 446 -33.58 17.49 25.01
C SER A 446 -34.92 18.07 24.61
N GLY A 447 -34.95 19.37 24.27
CA GLY A 447 -36.12 20.05 23.69
C GLY A 447 -36.69 19.33 22.45
N PRO A 448 -37.81 19.80 21.88
CA PRO A 448 -38.58 19.07 20.89
C PRO A 448 -37.67 18.61 19.75
N TRP A 449 -37.42 17.30 19.69
CA TRP A 449 -37.02 16.65 18.45
C TRP A 449 -38.04 17.11 17.43
N ASP A 450 -37.63 17.80 16.36
CA ASP A 450 -38.51 18.20 15.28
C ASP A 450 -39.23 16.92 14.81
N GLN A 451 -40.46 16.72 15.30
CA GLN A 451 -41.39 15.77 14.70
C GLN A 451 -41.49 16.19 13.24
N PRO A 452 -41.63 15.24 12.30
CA PRO A 452 -41.80 15.57 10.90
C PRO A 452 -42.88 16.65 10.76
N ARG A 453 -42.50 17.85 10.30
CA ARG A 453 -43.45 18.94 10.08
C ARG A 453 -44.34 18.55 8.90
N GLY A 454 -45.57 18.13 9.20
CA GLY A 454 -46.67 18.15 8.25
C GLY A 454 -47.42 16.81 8.08
N PRO A 455 -48.69 16.85 7.63
CA PRO A 455 -49.61 15.71 7.62
C PRO A 455 -49.45 14.84 6.36
N SER A 456 -48.23 14.44 6.01
CA SER A 456 -47.98 13.51 4.89
C SER A 456 -46.92 12.52 5.30
N ALA A 457 -47.24 11.23 5.19
CA ALA A 457 -46.37 10.11 5.54
C ALA A 457 -45.03 10.22 4.80
N VAL A 458 -44.00 10.76 5.47
CA VAL A 458 -42.65 10.87 4.90
C VAL A 458 -42.06 9.47 4.86
N ARG A 459 -41.83 8.96 3.65
CA ARG A 459 -41.13 7.68 3.43
C ARG A 459 -39.72 7.77 4.02
N LEU A 460 -39.42 6.91 4.98
CA LEU A 460 -38.11 6.80 5.64
C LEU A 460 -37.16 5.96 4.77
N ASP A 461 -35.86 6.31 4.77
CA ASP A 461 -34.84 5.62 3.97
C ASP A 461 -34.32 4.37 4.68
N ARG A 462 -34.87 3.22 4.28
CA ARG A 462 -34.48 1.89 4.78
C ARG A 462 -33.29 1.28 4.03
N ASP A 463 -32.93 1.86 2.89
CA ASP A 463 -31.91 1.33 1.96
C ASP A 463 -30.56 2.08 2.07
N ASP A 464 -30.32 2.76 3.20
CA ASP A 464 -29.07 3.46 3.47
C ASP A 464 -27.95 2.49 3.91
N LEU A 465 -27.19 1.99 2.93
CA LEU A 465 -26.03 1.13 3.17
C LEU A 465 -24.92 1.81 4.00
N ALA A 466 -24.78 3.13 3.89
CA ALA A 466 -23.78 3.86 4.66
C ALA A 466 -24.17 3.89 6.15
N ALA A 467 -25.45 4.08 6.45
CA ALA A 467 -25.97 4.02 7.81
C ALA A 467 -25.74 2.64 8.42
N GLN A 468 -26.12 1.57 7.70
CA GLN A 468 -25.91 0.19 8.16
C GLN A 468 -24.41 -0.13 8.38
N GLY A 469 -23.53 0.34 7.49
CA GLY A 469 -22.09 0.15 7.61
C GLY A 469 -21.47 0.94 8.79
N PHE A 470 -21.92 2.17 9.00
CA PHE A 470 -21.48 3.03 10.09
C PHE A 470 -22.00 2.55 11.46
N LEU A 471 -23.25 2.10 11.55
CA LEU A 471 -23.82 1.52 12.77
C LEU A 471 -23.07 0.26 13.19
N ARG A 472 -22.73 -0.64 12.24
CA ARG A 472 -21.84 -1.79 12.52
C ARG A 472 -20.47 -1.34 13.02
N LEU A 473 -19.91 -0.27 12.46
CA LEU A 473 -18.65 0.28 12.96
C LEU A 473 -18.80 0.79 14.41
N LEU A 474 -19.86 1.54 14.71
CA LEU A 474 -20.12 2.04 16.08
C LEU A 474 -20.32 0.90 17.08
N HIS A 475 -21.03 -0.15 16.68
CA HIS A 475 -21.19 -1.37 17.47
C HIS A 475 -19.83 -1.96 17.85
N HIS A 476 -18.86 -2.05 16.92
CA HIS A 476 -17.51 -2.49 17.28
C HIS A 476 -16.71 -1.44 18.06
N LEU A 477 -16.84 -0.14 17.73
CA LEU A 477 -16.13 0.92 18.44
C LEU A 477 -16.54 1.01 19.92
N ARG A 478 -17.78 0.67 20.29
CA ARG A 478 -18.20 0.60 21.70
C ARG A 478 -17.43 -0.47 22.47
N THR A 479 -17.21 -1.63 21.85
CA THR A 479 -16.41 -2.73 22.42
C THR A 479 -14.95 -2.30 22.55
N VAL A 480 -14.39 -1.64 21.52
CA VAL A 480 -13.03 -1.08 21.56
C VAL A 480 -12.89 -0.05 22.69
N LEU A 481 -13.88 0.84 22.85
CA LEU A 481 -13.88 1.87 23.88
C LEU A 481 -13.84 1.25 25.27
N LEU A 482 -14.69 0.26 25.55
CA LEU A 482 -14.78 -0.40 26.86
C LEU A 482 -13.52 -1.23 27.16
N GLN A 483 -12.96 -1.92 26.18
CA GLN A 483 -11.73 -2.70 26.38
C GLN A 483 -10.49 -1.80 26.55
N ASP A 484 -10.36 -0.77 25.72
CA ASP A 484 -9.18 0.11 25.74
C ASP A 484 -9.26 1.11 26.90
N SER A 485 -10.45 1.39 27.47
CA SER A 485 -10.59 2.25 28.66
C SER A 485 -9.93 1.64 29.89
N VAL A 486 -9.91 0.31 30.00
CA VAL A 486 -9.23 -0.40 31.09
C VAL A 486 -7.73 -0.10 31.13
N ILE A 487 -7.12 0.10 29.96
CA ILE A 487 -5.70 0.42 29.82
C ILE A 487 -5.44 1.92 29.95
N LEU A 488 -6.30 2.76 29.38
CA LEU A 488 -6.11 4.22 29.36
C LEU A 488 -6.52 4.90 30.67
N GLN A 489 -7.51 4.37 31.41
CA GLN A 489 -7.98 4.96 32.66
C GLN A 489 -6.88 5.05 33.73
N PRO A 490 -6.05 4.00 33.98
CA PRO A 490 -4.92 4.10 34.89
C PRO A 490 -3.82 5.06 34.43
N LEU A 491 -3.65 5.24 33.11
CA LEU A 491 -2.65 6.16 32.56
C LEU A 491 -3.08 7.63 32.70
N PHE A 492 -4.39 7.90 32.64
CA PHE A 492 -4.93 9.26 32.70
C PHE A 492 -6.09 9.38 33.70
N PRO A 493 -5.88 9.10 35.00
CA PRO A 493 -6.96 8.99 35.98
C PRO A 493 -7.74 10.30 36.18
N GLY A 494 -7.10 11.45 35.95
CA GLY A 494 -7.74 12.77 36.05
C GLY A 494 -8.56 13.21 34.83
N HIS A 495 -8.69 12.37 33.80
CA HIS A 495 -9.41 12.75 32.59
C HIS A 495 -10.93 12.83 32.81
N PRO A 496 -11.63 13.91 32.38
CA PRO A 496 -13.07 14.09 32.63
C PRO A 496 -13.95 13.02 32.00
N LEU A 497 -13.48 12.33 30.97
CA LEU A 497 -14.21 11.20 30.35
C LEU A 497 -14.58 10.11 31.37
N TRP A 498 -13.77 9.93 32.42
CA TRP A 498 -14.03 8.93 33.47
C TRP A 498 -15.14 9.33 34.45
N THR A 499 -15.67 10.56 34.36
CA THR A 499 -16.85 10.97 35.15
C THR A 499 -18.14 10.38 34.60
N SER A 500 -18.12 9.75 33.42
CA SER A 500 -19.30 9.08 32.88
C SER A 500 -19.75 7.93 33.79
N PRO A 501 -21.07 7.80 34.08
CA PRO A 501 -21.59 6.73 34.93
C PRO A 501 -21.20 5.33 34.47
N VAL A 502 -21.00 5.11 33.17
CA VAL A 502 -20.59 3.81 32.59
C VAL A 502 -19.35 3.25 33.28
N PHE A 503 -18.34 4.08 33.55
CA PHE A 503 -17.07 3.65 34.13
C PHE A 503 -17.11 3.53 35.67
N MET A 504 -18.23 3.91 36.30
CA MET A 504 -18.44 3.80 37.74
C MET A 504 -19.24 2.56 38.13
N ARG A 505 -19.83 1.86 37.16
CA ARG A 505 -20.66 0.68 37.39
C ARG A 505 -19.84 -0.50 37.93
N GLU A 506 -20.50 -1.35 38.71
CA GLU A 506 -19.88 -2.53 39.29
C GLU A 506 -19.53 -3.59 38.24
N ASP A 507 -20.40 -3.81 37.25
CA ASP A 507 -20.13 -4.72 36.13
C ASP A 507 -18.94 -4.24 35.27
N TYR A 508 -18.73 -2.93 35.15
CA TYR A 508 -17.52 -2.38 34.51
C TYR A 508 -16.26 -2.69 35.32
N ARG A 509 -16.29 -2.58 36.65
CA ARG A 509 -15.11 -2.86 37.49
C ARG A 509 -14.69 -4.33 37.40
N GLN A 510 -15.65 -5.25 37.44
CA GLN A 510 -15.41 -6.69 37.28
C GLN A 510 -14.85 -7.01 35.89
N PHE A 511 -15.45 -6.43 34.85
CA PHE A 511 -14.95 -6.55 33.48
C PHE A 511 -13.52 -5.98 33.34
N ALA A 512 -13.26 -4.80 33.90
CA ALA A 512 -11.96 -4.16 33.85
C ALA A 512 -10.88 -5.01 34.53
N GLU A 513 -11.21 -5.65 35.65
CA GLU A 513 -10.28 -6.55 36.31
C GLU A 513 -9.96 -7.79 35.45
N ALA A 514 -10.98 -8.42 34.87
CA ALA A 514 -10.77 -9.54 33.95
C ALA A 514 -9.88 -9.14 32.75
N VAL A 515 -10.09 -7.95 32.17
CA VAL A 515 -9.27 -7.42 31.08
C VAL A 515 -7.82 -7.16 31.52
N ARG A 516 -7.60 -6.62 32.73
CA ARG A 516 -6.23 -6.42 33.26
C ARG A 516 -5.49 -7.75 33.40
N VAL A 517 -6.14 -8.75 33.99
CA VAL A 517 -5.58 -10.10 34.14
C VAL A 517 -5.27 -10.72 32.77
N ALA A 518 -6.19 -10.61 31.81
CA ALA A 518 -5.95 -11.10 30.45
C ALA A 518 -4.78 -10.37 29.75
N ASN A 519 -4.53 -9.10 30.07
CA ASN A 519 -3.48 -8.31 29.47
C ASN A 519 -2.10 -8.49 30.14
N THR A 520 -2.04 -8.94 31.40
CA THR A 520 -0.79 -9.34 32.06
C THR A 520 -0.32 -10.72 31.62
N HIS A 521 -1.23 -11.68 31.45
CA HIS A 521 -0.94 -13.01 30.94
C HIS A 521 -0.94 -13.02 29.40
N LYS A 522 0.18 -12.63 28.80
CA LYS A 522 0.40 -12.67 27.33
C LYS A 522 0.63 -14.10 26.81
N GLU A 523 -0.23 -15.04 27.17
CA GLU A 523 -0.21 -16.35 26.54
C GLU A 523 -0.70 -16.22 25.10
N GLU A 524 0.18 -16.52 24.14
CA GLU A 524 -0.21 -16.58 22.74
C GLU A 524 -1.14 -17.78 22.53
N PRO A 525 -2.31 -17.60 21.89
CA PRO A 525 -3.17 -18.69 21.45
C PRO A 525 -2.40 -19.81 20.78
N TYR A 526 -2.70 -21.05 21.19
CA TYR A 526 -2.09 -22.27 20.66
C TYR A 526 -2.12 -22.34 19.11
N GLU A 527 -3.19 -21.84 18.49
CA GLU A 527 -3.31 -21.76 17.03
C GLU A 527 -2.21 -20.90 16.37
N MET A 528 -1.82 -19.78 17.01
CA MET A 528 -0.72 -18.94 16.51
C MET A 528 0.62 -19.63 16.70
N GLN A 529 0.82 -20.32 17.84
CA GLN A 529 2.03 -21.11 18.10
C GLN A 529 2.18 -22.23 17.06
N LEU A 530 1.09 -22.93 16.74
CA LEU A 530 1.07 -23.94 15.67
C LEU A 530 1.41 -23.35 14.31
N GLN A 531 0.79 -22.21 13.93
CA GLN A 531 1.08 -21.56 12.66
C GLN A 531 2.54 -21.14 12.51
N GLN A 532 3.20 -20.76 13.60
CA GLN A 532 4.63 -20.41 13.61
C GLN A 532 5.54 -21.65 13.56
N THR A 533 5.17 -22.73 14.26
CA THR A 533 6.01 -23.93 14.44
C THR A 533 5.90 -24.93 13.29
N VAL A 534 4.73 -25.10 12.67
CA VAL A 534 4.51 -26.10 11.60
C VAL A 534 5.45 -25.90 10.40
N PRO A 535 5.69 -24.68 9.88
CA PRO A 535 6.67 -24.48 8.81
C PRO A 535 8.09 -24.86 9.21
N MET A 536 8.50 -24.56 10.46
CA MET A 536 9.83 -24.93 10.95
C MET A 536 10.00 -26.45 11.02
N VAL A 537 8.97 -27.17 11.49
CA VAL A 537 8.96 -28.63 11.50
C VAL A 537 9.00 -29.19 10.07
N ALA A 538 8.20 -28.63 9.15
CA ALA A 538 8.20 -29.04 7.75
C ALA A 538 9.57 -28.81 7.07
N ASP A 539 10.25 -27.71 7.40
CA ASP A 539 11.59 -27.41 6.89
C ASP A 539 12.64 -28.40 7.42
N GLN A 540 12.58 -28.75 8.70
CA GLN A 540 13.45 -29.79 9.28
C GLN A 540 13.19 -31.15 8.66
N LEU A 541 11.92 -31.54 8.48
CA LEU A 541 11.55 -32.79 7.81
C LEU A 541 12.08 -32.84 6.38
N ARG A 542 12.03 -31.73 5.65
CA ARG A 542 12.56 -31.62 4.29
C ARG A 542 14.08 -31.75 4.23
N ILE A 543 14.79 -31.19 5.22
CA ILE A 543 16.25 -31.38 5.35
C ILE A 543 16.56 -32.86 5.60
N VAL A 544 15.87 -33.49 6.56
CA VAL A 544 16.05 -34.93 6.86
C VAL A 544 15.75 -35.80 5.64
N GLN A 545 14.70 -35.48 4.87
CA GLN A 545 14.39 -36.19 3.63
C GLN A 545 15.49 -36.03 2.57
N GLN A 546 16.09 -34.85 2.46
CA GLN A 546 17.19 -34.59 1.54
C GLN A 546 18.44 -35.36 1.94
N ASP A 547 18.80 -35.33 3.22
CA ASP A 547 19.96 -36.05 3.76
C ASP A 547 19.81 -37.56 3.60
N LEU A 548 18.60 -38.10 3.85
CA LEU A 548 18.29 -39.50 3.61
C LEU A 548 18.40 -39.87 2.11
N GLY A 549 17.94 -38.98 1.23
CA GLY A 549 18.09 -39.16 -0.22
C GLY A 549 19.56 -39.23 -0.65
N VAL A 550 20.43 -38.37 -0.11
CA VAL A 550 21.87 -38.39 -0.36
C VAL A 550 22.50 -39.68 0.18
N ALA A 551 22.16 -40.09 1.40
CA ALA A 551 22.67 -41.32 2.00
C ALA A 551 22.26 -42.58 1.20
N CYS A 552 20.99 -42.66 0.78
CA CYS A 552 20.52 -43.73 -0.10
C CYS A 552 21.24 -43.72 -1.45
N GLY A 553 21.51 -42.53 -2.02
CA GLY A 553 22.30 -42.39 -3.24
C GLY A 553 23.72 -42.96 -3.08
N HIS A 554 24.41 -42.61 -2.00
CA HIS A 554 25.75 -43.16 -1.71
C HIS A 554 25.73 -44.68 -1.55
N LEU A 555 24.74 -45.23 -0.85
CA LEU A 555 24.56 -46.68 -0.69
C LEU A 555 24.33 -47.37 -2.04
N HIS A 556 23.49 -46.79 -2.89
CA HIS A 556 23.20 -47.32 -4.22
C HIS A 556 24.47 -47.36 -5.09
N THR A 557 25.21 -46.25 -5.15
CA THR A 557 26.48 -46.20 -5.91
C THR A 557 27.52 -47.18 -5.36
N ALA A 558 27.62 -47.34 -4.04
CA ALA A 558 28.53 -48.31 -3.44
C ALA A 558 28.14 -49.76 -3.81
N LEU A 559 26.85 -50.08 -3.80
CA LEU A 559 26.33 -51.39 -4.24
C LEU A 559 26.58 -51.65 -5.72
N GLU A 560 26.27 -50.68 -6.60
CA GLU A 560 26.55 -50.80 -8.03
C GLU A 560 28.03 -51.02 -8.30
N THR A 561 28.90 -50.24 -7.65
CA THR A 561 30.37 -50.38 -7.80
C THR A 561 30.85 -51.76 -7.33
N GLY A 562 30.31 -52.25 -6.20
CA GLY A 562 30.61 -53.57 -5.68
C GLY A 562 30.19 -54.68 -6.64
N LEU A 563 28.97 -54.61 -7.18
CA LEU A 563 28.45 -55.56 -8.17
C LEU A 563 29.27 -55.52 -9.47
N GLN A 564 29.65 -54.33 -9.95
CA GLN A 564 30.51 -54.17 -11.11
C GLN A 564 31.87 -54.85 -10.90
N LYS A 565 32.45 -54.68 -9.71
CA LYS A 565 33.74 -55.30 -9.36
C LYS A 565 33.64 -56.82 -9.33
N ILE A 566 32.55 -57.37 -8.78
CA ILE A 566 32.29 -58.82 -8.79
C ILE A 566 32.13 -59.31 -10.23
N ASN A 567 31.36 -58.60 -11.06
CA ASN A 567 31.17 -58.97 -12.46
C ASN A 567 32.50 -59.01 -13.23
N ASN A 568 33.34 -57.98 -13.06
CA ASN A 568 34.66 -57.92 -13.69
C ASN A 568 35.60 -59.04 -13.21
N GLN A 569 35.56 -59.42 -11.93
CA GLN A 569 36.32 -60.57 -11.42
C GLN A 569 35.83 -61.89 -12.02
N LEU A 570 34.53 -62.05 -12.21
CA LEU A 570 33.93 -63.22 -12.81
C LEU A 570 34.28 -63.32 -14.31
N GLU A 571 34.28 -62.19 -15.03
CA GLU A 571 34.77 -62.08 -16.40
C GLU A 571 36.28 -62.38 -16.52
N ALA A 572 37.10 -61.96 -15.56
CA ALA A 572 38.53 -62.30 -15.54
C ALA A 572 38.76 -63.81 -15.32
N LEU A 573 37.89 -64.48 -14.56
CA LEU A 573 37.92 -65.93 -14.37
C LEU A 573 37.46 -66.69 -15.62
N THR A 574 36.40 -66.23 -16.31
CA THR A 574 35.87 -66.90 -17.51
C THR A 574 36.68 -66.62 -18.78
N SER A 575 37.38 -65.49 -18.86
CA SER A 575 38.27 -65.14 -19.97
C SER A 575 39.65 -65.82 -19.92
N GLY A 576 39.92 -66.62 -18.88
CA GLY A 576 41.17 -67.40 -18.77
C GLY A 576 42.40 -66.57 -18.37
N GLN A 577 42.22 -65.35 -17.84
CA GLN A 577 43.33 -64.51 -17.35
C GLN A 577 43.83 -64.91 -15.95
N VAL A 578 43.13 -65.81 -15.25
CA VAL A 578 43.58 -66.39 -13.98
C VAL A 578 44.02 -67.83 -14.21
N SER A 579 45.33 -68.07 -14.21
CA SER A 579 45.91 -69.42 -14.29
C SER A 579 46.23 -69.96 -12.89
N PHE A 580 45.52 -71.00 -12.47
CA PHE A 580 45.84 -71.76 -11.26
C PHE A 580 46.87 -72.84 -11.61
N LEU A 581 48.10 -72.68 -11.13
CA LEU A 581 49.18 -73.64 -11.30
C LEU A 581 49.07 -74.73 -10.20
N VAL A 582 48.34 -75.80 -10.49
CA VAL A 582 48.26 -76.97 -9.60
C VAL A 582 49.54 -77.80 -9.79
N ARG A 583 50.51 -77.65 -8.87
CA ARG A 583 51.76 -78.41 -8.90
C ARG A 583 51.62 -79.65 -8.00
N ALA A 584 51.48 -80.82 -8.62
CA ALA A 584 51.52 -82.10 -7.93
C ALA A 584 52.97 -82.47 -7.56
N PHE A 585 53.23 -82.73 -6.27
CA PHE A 585 54.52 -83.25 -5.80
C PHE A 585 54.43 -84.77 -5.62
N PRO A 586 55.41 -85.56 -6.10
CA PRO A 586 55.50 -86.99 -5.79
C PRO A 586 55.92 -87.22 -4.33
N ALA A 587 55.43 -88.31 -3.76
CA ALA A 587 55.50 -88.64 -2.34
C ALA A 587 56.93 -88.84 -1.82
N GLY A 588 57.23 -88.24 -0.66
CA GLY A 588 58.32 -88.70 0.21
C GLY A 588 59.55 -87.78 0.29
N GLN A 589 59.41 -86.56 0.80
CA GLN A 589 60.50 -85.88 1.52
C GLN A 589 59.94 -84.82 2.47
N ARG A 590 60.50 -84.77 3.69
CA ARG A 590 60.02 -83.96 4.81
C ARG A 590 60.85 -82.67 4.93
N MET A 591 60.12 -81.56 5.00
CA MET A 591 60.33 -80.34 5.81
C MET A 591 61.58 -79.47 5.59
N MET A 592 61.36 -78.16 5.41
CA MET A 592 61.80 -77.06 6.31
C MET A 592 61.83 -75.68 5.59
N THR A 593 61.07 -74.75 6.17
CA THR A 593 61.35 -73.32 6.42
C THR A 593 62.51 -72.60 5.74
N ALA A 594 62.20 -71.41 5.19
CA ALA A 594 62.87 -70.13 5.48
C ALA A 594 61.88 -69.01 5.05
N ALA A 595 61.28 -68.28 5.98
CA ALA A 595 61.85 -67.10 6.66
C ALA A 595 62.00 -65.94 5.67
N ALA A 596 61.09 -64.95 5.69
CA ALA A 596 61.11 -63.79 6.61
C ALA A 596 62.22 -62.81 6.14
N ALA A 597 62.06 -61.49 6.11
CA ALA A 597 61.37 -60.55 7.00
C ALA A 597 61.83 -59.14 6.51
N PHE A 598 61.74 -57.98 7.15
CA PHE A 598 61.47 -57.44 8.50
C PHE A 598 60.94 -55.99 8.18
N GLU A 599 60.03 -55.33 8.92
CA GLU A 599 60.31 -54.57 10.17
C GLU A 599 61.60 -53.72 10.08
N ASP A 600 61.78 -52.52 10.61
CA ASP A 600 61.00 -51.42 11.21
C ASP A 600 62.04 -50.25 11.27
N LYS A 601 61.58 -48.99 11.25
CA LYS A 601 62.25 -47.70 11.63
C LYS A 601 63.68 -47.32 11.17
N ASP A 602 63.86 -46.03 10.82
CA ASP A 602 64.69 -45.09 11.61
C ASP A 602 64.72 -43.63 11.08
N GLU A 603 64.92 -42.71 12.04
CA GLU A 603 65.12 -41.24 12.02
C GLU A 603 66.42 -40.83 11.27
N GLU A 604 66.49 -39.79 10.42
CA GLU A 604 66.55 -38.31 10.62
C GLU A 604 67.99 -37.71 10.73
N ARG A 605 68.16 -36.49 10.12
CA ARG A 605 69.23 -35.44 10.25
C ARG A 605 70.38 -35.44 9.21
N ASP A 606 70.93 -34.33 8.70
CA ASP A 606 70.78 -32.85 8.84
C ASP A 606 71.69 -32.19 7.76
N SER A 607 71.29 -31.11 7.04
CA SER A 607 71.85 -29.72 7.08
C SER A 607 72.12 -29.24 5.62
N GLY A 608 71.92 -27.98 5.16
CA GLY A 608 71.32 -26.76 5.70
C GLY A 608 71.25 -25.63 4.64
N SER A 609 70.49 -24.56 4.97
CA SER A 609 70.53 -23.15 4.48
C SER A 609 70.07 -22.84 3.03
N THR A 610 69.11 -21.94 2.73
CA THR A 610 68.85 -20.56 3.25
C THR A 610 67.35 -20.13 3.25
N ALA A 611 66.93 -19.53 4.37
CA ALA A 611 66.02 -18.39 4.61
C ALA A 611 64.55 -18.27 4.06
N SER A 612 63.61 -18.46 5.02
CA SER A 612 62.53 -17.54 5.48
C SER A 612 61.33 -17.14 4.58
N ARG A 613 60.11 -17.60 4.94
CA ARG A 613 59.00 -16.78 5.54
C ARG A 613 57.66 -17.54 5.66
N GLU A 614 56.81 -17.02 6.57
CA GLU A 614 55.62 -17.58 7.21
C GLU A 614 54.41 -17.96 6.32
N ALA A 615 53.54 -18.78 6.94
CA ALA A 615 52.34 -19.42 6.43
C ALA A 615 51.11 -18.51 6.24
N GLN A 616 50.34 -18.77 5.18
CA GLN A 616 48.87 -18.91 5.21
C GLN A 616 48.33 -19.45 3.87
N ALA A 617 47.26 -20.22 3.96
CA ALA A 617 46.66 -21.15 2.99
C ALA A 617 46.49 -20.70 1.52
N PRO A 618 46.60 -21.64 0.57
CA PRO A 618 45.85 -21.60 -0.70
C PRO A 618 45.07 -22.91 -0.95
N ALA A 619 43.76 -22.83 -1.21
CA ALA A 619 43.17 -22.86 -2.55
C ALA A 619 43.49 -24.14 -3.34
N CYS A 620 42.62 -25.16 -3.23
CA CYS A 620 42.65 -26.33 -4.10
C CYS A 620 41.73 -26.13 -5.29
N SER A 621 42.38 -26.06 -6.44
CA SER A 621 41.88 -25.88 -7.79
C SER A 621 41.12 -27.08 -8.34
N LEU A 622 39.99 -26.77 -8.98
CA LEU A 622 39.16 -27.63 -9.80
C LEU A 622 39.95 -28.20 -11.00
N GLY A 623 39.98 -29.52 -11.11
CA GLY A 623 40.44 -30.27 -12.28
C GLY A 623 39.27 -30.80 -13.11
N VAL A 624 38.92 -30.03 -14.15
CA VAL A 624 38.39 -30.41 -15.47
C VAL A 624 37.21 -31.41 -15.54
N ALA A 625 36.00 -30.84 -15.57
CA ALA A 625 34.81 -31.42 -16.20
C ALA A 625 34.51 -30.62 -17.49
N PRO A 626 33.86 -31.21 -18.51
CA PRO A 626 33.87 -30.68 -19.87
C PRO A 626 33.24 -29.29 -19.93
N ALA A 627 33.84 -28.40 -20.72
CA ALA A 627 33.46 -27.02 -20.88
C ALA A 627 31.94 -26.84 -21.06
N SER A 628 31.26 -26.46 -19.97
CA SER A 628 29.90 -25.96 -20.03
C SER A 628 29.96 -24.57 -20.66
N ALA A 629 29.64 -24.50 -21.94
CA ALA A 629 29.42 -23.25 -22.64
C ALA A 629 28.44 -22.39 -21.82
N SER A 630 28.88 -21.21 -21.41
CA SER A 630 28.02 -20.18 -20.84
C SER A 630 26.97 -19.81 -21.88
N ALA A 631 25.74 -20.31 -21.72
CA ALA A 631 24.62 -19.92 -22.57
C ALA A 631 24.29 -18.45 -22.30
N SER A 632 24.71 -17.58 -23.22
CA SER A 632 24.25 -16.21 -23.28
C SER A 632 22.72 -16.18 -23.39
N VAL A 633 22.10 -15.23 -22.69
CA VAL A 633 20.65 -14.98 -22.80
C VAL A 633 20.32 -14.78 -24.28
N PRO A 634 19.36 -15.53 -24.88
CA PRO A 634 18.91 -15.23 -26.23
C PRO A 634 18.17 -13.89 -26.16
N ALA A 635 18.88 -12.80 -26.43
CA ALA A 635 18.37 -11.43 -26.33
C ALA A 635 17.26 -11.09 -27.36
N THR A 636 16.74 -12.08 -28.07
CA THR A 636 15.97 -11.89 -29.30
C THR A 636 14.86 -12.93 -29.53
N TYR A 637 14.45 -13.74 -28.54
CA TYR A 637 13.26 -14.56 -28.75
C TYR A 637 11.99 -13.70 -28.69
N GLN A 638 11.32 -13.55 -29.84
CA GLN A 638 10.02 -12.90 -29.96
C GLN A 638 8.95 -13.96 -30.21
N LEU A 639 7.86 -13.91 -29.45
CA LEU A 639 6.70 -14.78 -29.71
C LEU A 639 6.17 -14.51 -31.12
N SER A 640 6.03 -15.55 -31.92
CA SER A 640 5.64 -15.47 -33.33
C SER A 640 4.31 -14.74 -33.48
N ARG A 641 4.28 -13.68 -34.30
CA ARG A 641 3.07 -12.88 -34.55
C ARG A 641 2.15 -13.48 -35.61
N THR A 642 2.61 -14.48 -36.34
CA THR A 642 1.91 -15.11 -37.46
C THR A 642 1.02 -16.28 -37.02
N ILE A 643 1.20 -16.79 -35.79
CA ILE A 643 0.34 -17.85 -35.22
C ILE A 643 -1.08 -17.33 -34.99
N THR A 644 -2.06 -18.02 -35.58
CA THR A 644 -3.49 -17.71 -35.45
C THR A 644 -4.35 -18.87 -34.95
N THR A 645 -3.80 -20.08 -34.86
CA THR A 645 -4.50 -21.31 -34.43
C THR A 645 -4.05 -21.76 -33.04
N VAL A 646 -4.89 -22.54 -32.35
CA VAL A 646 -4.56 -23.13 -31.04
C VAL A 646 -3.47 -24.21 -31.14
N PRO A 647 -3.46 -25.11 -32.15
CA PRO A 647 -2.40 -26.09 -32.32
C PRO A 647 -1.01 -25.47 -32.53
N ASP A 648 -0.90 -24.46 -33.40
CA ASP A 648 0.38 -23.77 -33.65
C ASP A 648 0.89 -23.05 -32.40
N LEU A 649 -0.04 -22.47 -31.62
CA LEU A 649 0.29 -21.84 -30.34
C LEU A 649 0.80 -22.87 -29.33
N TRP A 650 0.15 -24.03 -29.27
CA TRP A 650 0.56 -25.13 -28.39
C TRP A 650 1.94 -25.68 -28.78
N GLN A 651 2.21 -25.78 -30.07
CA GLN A 651 3.51 -26.20 -30.61
C GLN A 651 4.62 -25.22 -30.24
N GLU A 652 4.43 -23.91 -30.47
CA GLU A 652 5.38 -22.87 -30.03
C GLU A 652 5.67 -22.97 -28.52
N TRP A 653 4.63 -23.26 -27.74
CA TRP A 653 4.74 -23.29 -26.29
C TRP A 653 5.50 -24.51 -25.75
N THR A 654 5.29 -25.68 -26.34
CA THR A 654 5.78 -26.97 -25.82
C THR A 654 7.03 -27.46 -26.53
N VAL A 655 7.10 -27.33 -27.85
CA VAL A 655 8.18 -27.85 -28.70
C VAL A 655 9.08 -26.72 -29.23
N GLY A 656 8.49 -25.58 -29.58
CA GLY A 656 9.17 -24.48 -30.27
C GLY A 656 8.84 -24.44 -31.77
N LEU A 657 9.31 -23.41 -32.47
CA LEU A 657 9.08 -23.20 -33.90
C LEU A 657 10.42 -23.09 -34.64
N GLY A 658 10.49 -23.69 -35.84
CA GLY A 658 11.65 -23.54 -36.74
C GLY A 658 12.99 -23.96 -36.12
N GLY A 659 12.99 -24.97 -35.24
CA GLY A 659 14.19 -25.41 -34.50
C GLY A 659 14.60 -24.51 -33.33
N GLY A 660 13.84 -23.44 -33.04
CA GLY A 660 14.05 -22.57 -31.87
C GLY A 660 13.48 -23.14 -30.57
N PRO A 661 13.86 -22.57 -29.40
CA PRO A 661 13.43 -23.06 -28.10
C PRO A 661 11.91 -22.91 -27.89
N SER A 662 11.33 -23.81 -27.10
CA SER A 662 9.93 -23.69 -26.67
C SER A 662 9.75 -22.60 -25.61
N VAL A 663 8.58 -21.96 -25.58
CA VAL A 663 8.28 -20.93 -24.56
C VAL A 663 8.38 -21.50 -23.15
N GLN A 664 8.00 -22.77 -22.96
CA GLN A 664 8.13 -23.47 -21.69
C GLN A 664 9.60 -23.65 -21.27
N SER A 665 10.49 -24.01 -22.20
CA SER A 665 11.93 -24.11 -21.91
C SER A 665 12.55 -22.76 -21.55
N LEU A 666 12.13 -21.68 -22.22
CA LEU A 666 12.57 -20.32 -21.91
C LEU A 666 12.10 -19.86 -20.52
N ASP A 667 10.88 -20.19 -20.13
CA ASP A 667 10.37 -19.93 -18.78
C ASP A 667 11.15 -20.70 -17.70
N ALA A 668 11.49 -21.97 -17.95
CA ALA A 668 12.24 -22.80 -17.01
C ALA A 668 13.68 -22.31 -16.81
N LEU A 669 14.37 -21.94 -17.90
CA LEU A 669 15.78 -21.53 -17.89
C LEU A 669 15.99 -20.08 -17.44
N TYR A 670 15.09 -19.16 -17.83
CA TYR A 670 15.32 -17.72 -17.68
C TYR A 670 14.22 -16.96 -16.93
N GLY A 671 13.11 -17.62 -16.57
CA GLY A 671 11.97 -16.97 -15.93
C GLY A 671 11.44 -15.80 -16.76
N ALA A 672 11.18 -14.65 -16.12
CA ALA A 672 10.71 -13.47 -16.82
C ALA A 672 11.80 -12.71 -17.62
N LYS A 673 13.08 -13.08 -17.47
CA LYS A 673 14.21 -12.31 -18.02
C LYS A 673 14.30 -12.36 -19.55
N TRP A 674 13.83 -13.43 -20.20
CA TRP A 674 13.81 -13.53 -21.68
C TRP A 674 12.76 -12.62 -22.34
N ARG A 675 11.83 -12.04 -21.57
CA ARG A 675 10.77 -11.10 -22.04
C ARG A 675 10.86 -9.72 -21.37
N PRO A 676 11.91 -8.92 -21.66
CA PRO A 676 12.10 -7.63 -21.02
C PRO A 676 11.09 -6.57 -21.48
N GLY A 677 10.61 -6.64 -22.73
CA GLY A 677 9.73 -5.65 -23.34
C GLY A 677 8.24 -5.78 -22.95
N GLY A 678 7.54 -4.65 -22.81
CA GLY A 678 6.11 -4.61 -22.47
C GLY A 678 5.20 -5.32 -23.49
N THR A 679 5.58 -5.28 -24.78
CA THR A 679 4.85 -5.96 -25.86
C THR A 679 4.91 -7.49 -25.72
N GLU A 680 6.08 -8.07 -25.45
CA GLU A 680 6.23 -9.52 -25.24
C GLU A 680 5.50 -9.99 -23.98
N ARG A 681 5.59 -9.24 -22.87
CA ARG A 681 4.86 -9.58 -21.64
C ARG A 681 3.35 -9.61 -21.86
N MET A 682 2.82 -8.66 -22.63
CA MET A 682 1.40 -8.59 -22.97
C MET A 682 0.98 -9.75 -23.88
N PHE A 683 1.79 -10.10 -24.88
CA PHE A 683 1.52 -11.20 -25.80
C PHE A 683 1.58 -12.57 -25.10
N TYR A 684 2.61 -12.76 -24.28
CA TYR A 684 2.77 -13.91 -23.39
C TYR A 684 1.57 -14.07 -22.45
N SER A 685 1.11 -13.01 -21.77
CA SER A 685 -0.03 -13.08 -20.84
C SER A 685 -1.34 -13.48 -21.53
N ARG A 686 -1.55 -13.06 -22.79
CA ARG A 686 -2.73 -13.44 -23.57
C ARG A 686 -2.68 -14.92 -23.97
N ARG A 687 -1.52 -15.38 -24.47
CA ARG A 687 -1.29 -16.77 -24.88
C ARG A 687 -1.33 -17.73 -23.71
N LYS A 688 -0.75 -17.36 -22.57
CA LYS A 688 -0.71 -18.17 -21.35
C LYS A 688 -2.10 -18.57 -20.87
N VAL A 689 -3.14 -17.75 -21.07
CA VAL A 689 -4.52 -18.07 -20.68
C VAL A 689 -5.04 -19.32 -21.40
N ILE A 690 -4.72 -19.43 -22.69
CA ILE A 690 -5.12 -20.55 -23.55
C ILE A 690 -4.36 -21.80 -23.12
N ILE A 691 -3.05 -21.66 -22.88
CA ILE A 691 -2.17 -22.73 -22.40
C ILE A 691 -2.61 -23.25 -21.02
N ASP A 692 -2.89 -22.35 -20.08
CA ASP A 692 -3.36 -22.70 -18.74
C ASP A 692 -4.73 -23.38 -18.78
N TYR A 693 -5.56 -23.11 -19.80
CA TYR A 693 -6.83 -23.82 -20.01
C TYR A 693 -6.56 -25.24 -20.51
N ILE A 694 -5.72 -25.41 -21.54
CA ILE A 694 -5.33 -26.72 -22.07
C ILE A 694 -4.71 -27.59 -20.96
N ASN A 695 -3.79 -27.03 -20.17
CA ASN A 695 -3.16 -27.73 -19.04
C ASN A 695 -4.14 -28.17 -17.95
N ARG A 696 -5.21 -27.40 -17.70
CA ARG A 696 -6.27 -27.78 -16.76
C ARG A 696 -7.13 -28.94 -17.27
N GLN A 697 -7.45 -28.95 -18.57
CA GLN A 697 -8.19 -30.05 -19.18
C GLN A 697 -7.39 -31.37 -19.20
N ARG A 698 -6.05 -31.28 -19.25
CA ARG A 698 -5.16 -32.45 -19.14
C ARG A 698 -5.20 -33.13 -17.77
N GLN A 699 -5.58 -32.43 -16.70
CA GLN A 699 -5.69 -33.01 -15.35
C GLN A 699 -7.00 -33.80 -15.16
N GLY A 700 -7.95 -33.72 -16.10
CA GLY A 700 -9.29 -34.30 -16.02
C GLY A 700 -9.58 -35.46 -16.99
N SER A 701 -8.56 -36.26 -17.36
CA SER A 701 -8.67 -37.49 -18.18
C SER A 701 -8.63 -37.36 -19.71
N ALA A 702 -8.33 -36.19 -20.28
CA ALA A 702 -8.13 -36.04 -21.74
C ALA A 702 -6.63 -35.99 -22.13
N SER A 703 -6.27 -36.72 -23.19
CA SER A 703 -4.94 -36.59 -23.85
C SER A 703 -4.70 -35.15 -24.28
N GLY A 704 -3.46 -34.66 -24.15
CA GLY A 704 -3.09 -33.27 -24.46
C GLY A 704 -3.42 -32.83 -25.89
N SER A 705 -3.48 -33.77 -26.85
CA SER A 705 -3.91 -33.48 -28.23
C SER A 705 -5.40 -33.18 -28.32
N ALA A 706 -6.24 -33.93 -27.59
CA ALA A 706 -7.69 -33.78 -27.64
C ALA A 706 -8.15 -32.41 -27.10
N ALA A 707 -7.53 -31.92 -26.02
CA ALA A 707 -7.85 -30.61 -25.44
C ALA A 707 -7.45 -29.43 -26.36
N VAL A 708 -6.40 -29.61 -27.16
CA VAL A 708 -5.95 -28.63 -28.16
C VAL A 708 -6.94 -28.59 -29.32
N GLU A 709 -7.35 -29.75 -29.84
CA GLU A 709 -8.31 -29.88 -30.93
C GLU A 709 -9.71 -29.37 -30.55
N GLU A 710 -10.21 -29.70 -29.35
CA GLU A 710 -11.51 -29.22 -28.87
C GLU A 710 -11.53 -27.69 -28.76
N LEU A 711 -10.46 -27.10 -28.23
CA LEU A 711 -10.38 -25.65 -28.09
C LEU A 711 -10.21 -24.94 -29.44
N GLU A 712 -9.56 -25.57 -30.41
CA GLU A 712 -9.49 -25.09 -31.79
C GLU A 712 -10.88 -25.14 -32.45
N LEU A 713 -11.67 -26.20 -32.24
CA LEU A 713 -13.06 -26.27 -32.73
C LEU A 713 -13.91 -25.14 -32.13
N VAL A 714 -13.75 -24.83 -30.84
CA VAL A 714 -14.43 -23.68 -30.21
C VAL A 714 -14.01 -22.36 -30.87
N ARG A 715 -12.71 -22.18 -31.16
CA ARG A 715 -12.20 -21.01 -31.86
C ARG A 715 -12.79 -20.88 -33.26
N GLN A 716 -12.84 -21.98 -34.02
CA GLN A 716 -13.36 -22.02 -35.39
C GLN A 716 -14.86 -21.75 -35.46
N ARG A 717 -15.65 -22.45 -34.63
CA ARG A 717 -17.11 -22.25 -34.55
C ARG A 717 -17.47 -20.81 -34.17
N GLY A 718 -16.72 -20.22 -33.24
CA GLY A 718 -16.92 -18.83 -32.83
C GLY A 718 -16.27 -17.77 -33.74
N LYS A 719 -15.58 -18.17 -34.82
CA LYS A 719 -14.76 -17.29 -35.68
C LYS A 719 -13.85 -16.36 -34.86
N LEU A 720 -13.22 -16.89 -33.81
CA LEU A 720 -12.44 -16.13 -32.84
C LEU A 720 -10.97 -16.02 -33.26
N SER A 721 -10.37 -14.85 -33.04
CA SER A 721 -8.91 -14.74 -32.98
C SER A 721 -8.41 -15.27 -31.64
N LEU A 722 -7.14 -15.67 -31.54
CA LEU A 722 -6.55 -16.12 -30.26
C LEU A 722 -6.70 -15.08 -29.13
N ASN A 723 -6.69 -13.78 -29.47
CA ASN A 723 -6.96 -12.71 -28.49
C ASN A 723 -8.42 -12.73 -28.00
N ARG A 724 -9.39 -12.87 -28.90
CA ARG A 724 -10.82 -13.00 -28.52
C ARG A 724 -11.06 -14.29 -27.73
N LEU A 725 -10.44 -15.40 -28.13
CA LEU A 725 -10.49 -16.68 -27.41
C LEU A 725 -9.93 -16.54 -25.99
N SER A 726 -8.76 -15.92 -25.82
CA SER A 726 -8.19 -15.61 -24.50
C SER A 726 -9.12 -14.75 -23.64
N ARG A 727 -9.85 -13.78 -24.20
CA ARG A 727 -10.81 -12.98 -23.42
C ARG A 727 -12.01 -13.81 -22.99
N MET A 728 -12.56 -14.62 -23.90
CA MET A 728 -13.68 -15.52 -23.61
C MET A 728 -13.33 -16.51 -22.49
N LEU A 729 -12.15 -17.11 -22.53
CA LEU A 729 -11.68 -18.03 -21.47
C LEU A 729 -11.46 -17.33 -20.12
N ARG A 730 -11.11 -16.03 -20.11
CA ARG A 730 -11.04 -15.23 -18.86
C ARG A 730 -12.41 -14.93 -18.26
N VAL A 731 -13.44 -14.78 -19.09
CA VAL A 731 -14.82 -14.53 -18.64
C VAL A 731 -15.45 -15.81 -18.11
N LYS A 732 -15.27 -16.96 -18.77
CA LYS A 732 -15.75 -18.27 -18.26
C LYS A 732 -15.15 -18.65 -16.89
N LYS A 733 -13.95 -18.18 -16.55
CA LYS A 733 -13.33 -18.36 -15.22
C LYS A 733 -14.07 -17.62 -14.08
N LYS A 734 -15.06 -16.78 -14.39
CA LYS A 734 -15.80 -15.93 -13.43
C LYS A 734 -17.29 -16.28 -13.29
N LEU A 735 -17.79 -17.29 -14.00
CA LEU A 735 -19.11 -17.86 -13.72
C LEU A 735 -18.91 -19.01 -12.73
N PRO A 736 -19.80 -19.14 -11.72
CA PRO A 736 -19.65 -20.08 -10.61
C PRO A 736 -19.46 -21.52 -11.06
#